data_AF-A0A813FI65-F1
#
_entry.id   AF-A0A813FI65-F1
#
_cell.length_a   1.000
_cell.length_b   1.000
_cell.length_c   1.000
_cell.angle_alpha   90.00
_cell.angle_beta   90.00
_cell.angle_gamma   90.00
#
_symmetry.space_group_name_H-M   'P 1'
#
loop_
_entity.id
_entity.type
_entity.pdbx_description
1 polymer ?
#
loop_
_entity_poly.entity_id
_entity_poly.type
_entity_poly.pdbx_seq_one_letter_code
_entity_poly.pdbx_strand_id
1 'polypeptide(L)'
;MALQTQAVAGRCRSRLLLFALLVFSWVAAVKVFQGFKATTVFALAEFSAFGPCAHAAGRVQSRAYAEVRKSDQVPTKAIPSRKDPLVRRLRMFQSISDENLVRWNRFCDEHLDGRRDPARHDAETLKAFLAAVQPLAREVSKIQSKNKTISSNWQELCDTKYPRRGRDPYNYGEDILQNFLVGCKIQAPNEIRLLEDLDAEKIVFIKAVKSFQLKHGEDGRKLWLAACDKDTPGELDPAVFSKEFLLSFLQEAGFEPDPIEQTRLLVMRVKWAQKGQGGHQSWVSFCDNLDLGGHDPSMVEARFLREFLTKFATMPKPSGAMFEAAASLTSPRHPGASSGRADNFSRAGGKATSRRTDRPTELMVQKPQEKNGHLEKALEPATAVPASKKVQSNELEGKAEFAKKVQMFQSMNYGHVKKWNSFCDSQLGGRRDPFCHDAETLKAFLAHAHPLVRAVTQLQSKDNSARQLWDRLCKTEYKGKGNDPYGHSEAVLRDFLKRCNATELGETIKSQMRSAQHHESEVDIEKIGLVKRVKRLQIEAQTSQDKSRWLAFCRRHGSKVFDPVNFSKESLRLFLKEAGVTPSHPEEVAALVKKVKAYQRRGAENYAKWKDYCQSCGLAGNDPSMMDTAELQHFLGIE
;
A
#
# COMPACT_ATOMS: atom_id res chain seq x y z
N MET A 1 42.16 1.28 60.48
CA MET A 1 40.90 2.02 60.73
C MET A 1 41.09 3.55 60.69
N ALA A 2 42.05 4.17 61.39
CA ALA A 2 42.21 5.64 61.40
C ALA A 2 42.79 6.28 60.11
N LEU A 3 43.50 5.51 59.26
CA LEU A 3 44.05 6.02 57.99
C LEU A 3 43.05 5.97 56.81
N GLN A 4 41.94 5.26 56.95
CA GLN A 4 40.96 5.06 55.87
C GLN A 4 39.86 6.14 55.88
N THR A 5 39.69 6.86 56.99
CA THR A 5 38.74 7.97 57.15
C THR A 5 39.26 9.30 56.58
N GLN A 6 40.57 9.54 56.51
CA GLN A 6 41.12 10.76 55.93
C GLN A 6 40.99 10.81 54.38
N ALA A 7 41.00 9.66 53.70
CA ALA A 7 40.88 9.59 52.24
C ALA A 7 39.45 9.85 51.70
N VAL A 8 38.43 9.77 52.57
CA VAL A 8 37.03 10.04 52.21
C VAL A 8 36.69 11.52 52.42
N ALA A 9 37.27 12.16 53.44
CA ALA A 9 37.09 13.59 53.71
C ALA A 9 37.72 14.47 52.61
N GLY A 10 38.88 14.08 52.06
CA GLY A 10 39.52 14.78 50.95
C GLY A 10 38.68 14.77 49.67
N ARG A 11 38.06 13.64 49.34
CA ARG A 11 37.20 13.49 48.15
C ARG A 11 35.90 14.29 48.24
N CYS A 12 35.35 14.49 49.43
CA CYS A 12 34.17 15.33 49.62
C CYS A 12 34.49 16.82 49.45
N ARG A 13 35.64 17.30 49.93
CA ARG A 13 36.07 18.71 49.78
C ARG A 13 36.33 19.08 48.32
N SER A 14 36.98 18.21 47.54
CA SER A 14 37.20 18.47 46.11
C SER A 14 35.90 18.53 45.30
N ARG A 15 34.88 17.72 45.66
CA ARG A 15 33.58 17.75 44.97
C ARG A 15 32.77 19.01 45.29
N LEU A 16 32.84 19.49 46.53
CA LEU A 16 32.21 20.76 46.95
C LEU A 16 32.84 21.98 46.26
N LEU A 17 34.17 22.00 46.10
CA LEU A 17 34.87 23.07 45.38
C LEU A 17 34.52 23.08 43.88
N LEU A 18 34.45 21.91 43.23
CA LEU A 18 34.01 21.81 41.84
C LEU A 18 32.57 22.27 41.65
N PHE A 19 31.67 21.92 42.57
CA PHE A 19 30.28 22.36 42.53
C PHE A 19 30.17 23.89 42.71
N ALA A 20 30.93 24.46 43.65
CA ALA A 20 30.96 25.92 43.85
C ALA A 20 31.47 26.65 42.59
N LEU A 21 32.54 26.16 41.94
CA LEU A 21 33.07 26.77 40.71
C LEU A 21 32.07 26.70 39.54
N LEU A 22 31.30 25.61 39.44
CA LEU A 22 30.24 25.49 38.42
C LEU A 22 29.08 26.46 38.68
N VAL A 23 28.67 26.64 39.93
CA VAL A 23 27.64 27.61 40.31
C VAL A 23 28.11 29.04 40.03
N PHE A 24 29.36 29.38 40.36
CA PHE A 24 29.91 30.71 40.06
C PHE A 24 30.00 30.98 38.55
N SER A 25 30.41 29.99 37.75
CA SER A 25 30.45 30.10 36.29
C SER A 25 29.04 30.29 35.70
N TRP A 26 28.04 29.58 36.23
CA TRP A 26 26.65 29.72 35.80
C TRP A 26 26.06 31.09 36.14
N VAL A 27 26.32 31.61 37.36
CA VAL A 27 25.87 32.95 37.76
C VAL A 27 26.54 34.05 36.91
N ALA A 28 27.81 33.90 36.54
CA ALA A 28 28.49 34.81 35.63
C ALA A 28 27.86 34.80 34.22
N ALA A 29 27.53 33.62 33.70
CA ALA A 29 26.87 33.47 32.39
C ALA A 29 25.47 34.11 32.35
N VAL A 30 24.69 33.98 33.43
CA VAL A 30 23.36 34.61 33.53
C VAL A 30 23.45 36.14 33.58
N LYS A 31 24.45 36.70 34.24
CA LYS A 31 24.67 38.16 34.25
C LYS A 31 25.08 38.72 32.88
N VAL A 32 25.86 37.98 32.10
CA VAL A 32 26.20 38.37 30.72
C VAL A 32 24.96 38.37 29.82
N PHE A 33 24.03 37.43 30.04
CA PHE A 33 22.81 37.33 29.24
C PHE A 33 21.76 38.42 29.55
N GLN A 34 21.75 38.96 30.78
CA GLN A 34 20.86 40.06 31.16
C GLN A 34 21.34 41.44 30.69
N GLY A 35 22.61 41.59 30.32
CA GLY A 35 23.17 42.85 29.79
C GLY A 35 22.81 43.16 28.32
N PHE A 36 22.28 42.20 27.56
CA PHE A 36 22.08 42.32 26.12
C PHE A 36 20.69 42.83 25.67
N LYS A 37 19.77 43.14 26.60
CA LYS A 37 18.38 43.56 26.26
C LYS A 37 18.08 45.06 26.40
N ALA A 38 19.07 45.92 26.66
CA ALA A 38 18.81 47.33 27.03
C ALA A 38 19.36 48.41 26.07
N THR A 39 19.78 48.07 24.84
CA THR A 39 20.49 49.05 23.99
C THR A 39 20.05 49.07 22.53
N THR A 40 18.75 49.15 22.25
CA THR A 40 18.28 49.43 20.86
C THR A 40 16.91 50.12 20.78
N VAL A 41 16.71 51.24 21.47
CA VAL A 41 15.66 52.23 21.13
C VAL A 41 16.16 53.61 21.52
N PHE A 42 16.74 54.38 20.60
CA PHE A 42 16.71 55.87 20.55
C PHE A 42 17.52 56.36 19.33
N ALA A 43 17.03 57.46 18.71
CA ALA A 43 17.53 58.16 17.51
C ALA A 43 17.07 57.53 16.17
N LEU A 44 16.39 58.22 15.24
CA LEU A 44 16.41 59.64 14.87
C LEU A 44 15.03 60.11 14.37
N ALA A 45 14.66 61.32 14.78
CA ALA A 45 13.73 62.21 14.09
C ALA A 45 14.49 63.49 13.69
N GLU A 46 13.94 64.23 12.74
CA GLU A 46 14.36 65.54 12.19
C GLU A 46 15.32 65.53 11.00
N PHE A 47 14.77 65.80 9.81
CA PHE A 47 15.16 66.97 9.00
C PHE A 47 14.00 67.35 8.06
N SER A 48 13.65 68.63 8.07
CA SER A 48 12.59 69.25 7.26
C SER A 48 13.20 70.11 6.14
N ALA A 49 12.37 70.37 5.12
CA ALA A 49 12.40 71.47 4.14
C ALA A 49 13.24 71.30 2.85
N PHE A 50 12.53 71.14 1.72
CA PHE A 50 12.49 72.08 0.57
C PHE A 50 11.42 71.57 -0.43
N GLY A 51 10.43 72.40 -0.78
CA GLY A 51 9.55 72.20 -1.95
C GLY A 51 9.99 73.10 -3.12
N PRO A 52 9.12 73.45 -4.08
CA PRO A 52 8.07 72.68 -4.76
C PRO A 52 8.19 72.80 -6.31
N CYS A 53 7.46 72.00 -7.09
CA CYS A 53 6.98 72.45 -8.42
C CYS A 53 5.79 71.64 -8.91
N ALA A 54 4.80 72.36 -9.40
CA ALA A 54 3.46 71.93 -9.76
C ALA A 54 3.35 71.43 -11.21
N HIS A 55 2.32 70.61 -11.46
CA HIS A 55 1.42 70.53 -12.63
C HIS A 55 0.88 69.08 -12.69
N ALA A 56 -0.30 68.73 -13.19
CA ALA A 56 -1.61 69.33 -13.43
C ALA A 56 -2.46 68.18 -14.02
N ALA A 57 -3.79 68.22 -13.85
CA ALA A 57 -4.80 67.32 -14.45
C ALA A 57 -4.84 65.86 -13.94
N GLY A 58 -5.99 65.26 -13.60
CA GLY A 58 -7.38 65.68 -13.64
C GLY A 58 -8.26 64.69 -12.87
N ARG A 59 -9.37 65.20 -12.34
CA ARG A 59 -10.45 64.45 -11.67
C ARG A 59 -11.27 63.69 -12.72
N VAL A 60 -11.68 62.44 -12.43
CA VAL A 60 -13.10 62.04 -12.29
C VAL A 60 -13.20 60.90 -11.28
N GLN A 61 -14.13 61.10 -10.35
CA GLN A 61 -14.58 60.30 -9.20
C GLN A 61 -15.16 58.93 -9.59
N SER A 62 -14.71 57.85 -8.95
CA SER A 62 -15.35 57.17 -7.80
C SER A 62 -16.84 56.80 -7.98
N ARG A 63 -17.10 55.50 -8.20
CA ARG A 63 -18.28 54.81 -7.65
C ARG A 63 -17.88 53.38 -7.24
N ALA A 64 -17.93 53.16 -5.93
CA ALA A 64 -17.74 51.90 -5.22
C ALA A 64 -18.76 50.84 -5.72
N TYR A 65 -18.31 49.61 -5.97
CA TYR A 65 -18.40 48.47 -5.05
C TYR A 65 -19.79 48.26 -4.44
N ALA A 66 -20.58 47.36 -5.03
CA ALA A 66 -21.63 46.58 -4.37
C ALA A 66 -22.03 45.38 -5.26
N GLU A 67 -22.01 44.16 -4.67
CA GLU A 67 -22.77 42.93 -5.03
C GLU A 67 -22.51 42.27 -6.42
N VAL A 68 -22.40 40.95 -6.67
CA VAL A 68 -22.55 39.62 -6.01
C VAL A 68 -21.91 38.61 -6.99
N ARG A 69 -20.99 37.70 -6.66
CA ARG A 69 -21.09 36.47 -5.84
C ARG A 69 -22.06 35.40 -6.37
N LYS A 70 -21.63 34.53 -7.31
CA LYS A 70 -22.05 33.10 -7.41
C LYS A 70 -21.36 32.42 -8.60
N SER A 71 -20.30 31.64 -8.31
CA SER A 71 -19.96 30.34 -8.93
C SER A 71 -18.44 30.07 -8.91
N ASP A 72 -17.79 30.14 -7.76
CA ASP A 72 -16.43 29.60 -7.60
C ASP A 72 -16.45 28.56 -6.48
N GLN A 73 -16.67 27.30 -6.84
CA GLN A 73 -16.10 26.21 -6.04
C GLN A 73 -14.60 26.21 -6.32
N VAL A 74 -13.86 27.00 -5.54
CA VAL A 74 -12.41 26.85 -5.45
C VAL A 74 -12.17 25.44 -4.89
N PRO A 75 -11.48 24.55 -5.63
CA PRO A 75 -11.18 23.23 -5.13
C PRO A 75 -10.28 23.42 -3.91
N THR A 76 -10.78 23.00 -2.74
CA THR A 76 -9.97 22.93 -1.53
C THR A 76 -8.79 22.03 -1.83
N LYS A 77 -7.62 22.63 -2.09
CA LYS A 77 -6.36 21.89 -2.25
C LYS A 77 -6.18 21.05 -0.99
N ALA A 78 -6.38 19.74 -1.14
CA ALA A 78 -6.11 18.77 -0.10
C ALA A 78 -4.70 19.04 0.42
N ILE A 79 -4.56 19.23 1.73
CA ILE A 79 -3.26 19.38 2.36
C ILE A 79 -2.45 18.15 1.94
N PRO A 80 -1.34 18.32 1.20
CA PRO A 80 -0.55 17.20 0.74
C PRO A 80 -0.13 16.37 1.95
N SER A 81 -0.36 15.07 1.88
CA SER A 81 -0.03 14.16 2.97
C SER A 81 1.47 14.27 3.26
N ARG A 82 1.88 14.20 4.53
CA ARG A 82 3.31 14.18 4.92
C ARG A 82 4.13 13.09 4.19
N LYS A 83 3.44 12.10 3.63
CA LYS A 83 3.98 10.99 2.83
C LYS A 83 4.18 11.33 1.35
N ASP A 84 3.42 12.26 0.77
CA ASP A 84 3.51 12.64 -0.64
C ASP A 84 4.93 13.06 -1.08
N PRO A 85 5.71 13.85 -0.32
CA PRO A 85 7.08 14.16 -0.72
C PRO A 85 7.98 12.93 -0.77
N LEU A 86 7.80 11.96 0.13
CA LEU A 86 8.58 10.71 0.15
C LEU A 86 8.21 9.80 -1.02
N VAL A 87 6.92 9.69 -1.33
CA VAL A 87 6.44 8.95 -2.50
C VAL A 87 6.99 9.57 -3.78
N ARG A 88 6.99 10.89 -3.89
CA ARG A 88 7.58 11.60 -5.04
C ARG A 88 9.09 11.33 -5.13
N ARG A 89 9.81 11.40 -4.01
CA ARG A 89 11.25 11.13 -3.94
C ARG A 89 11.59 9.70 -4.33
N LEU A 90 10.82 8.72 -3.86
CA LEU A 90 11.00 7.32 -4.23
C LEU A 90 10.70 7.07 -5.72
N ARG A 91 9.67 7.71 -6.28
CA ARG A 91 9.40 7.65 -7.73
C ARG A 91 10.53 8.27 -8.55
N MET A 92 11.11 9.38 -8.07
CA MET A 92 12.30 9.95 -8.68
C MET A 92 13.48 8.97 -8.61
N PHE A 93 13.74 8.37 -7.46
CA PHE A 93 14.76 7.32 -7.30
C PHE A 93 14.57 6.15 -8.27
N GLN A 94 13.34 5.63 -8.39
CA GLN A 94 12.97 4.58 -9.34
C GLN A 94 13.20 5.00 -10.80
N SER A 95 13.03 6.28 -11.12
CA SER A 95 13.22 6.80 -12.49
C SER A 95 14.66 7.14 -12.85
N ILE A 96 15.59 7.16 -11.88
CA ILE A 96 17.00 7.46 -12.13
C ILE A 96 17.70 6.30 -12.86
N SER A 97 17.39 5.06 -12.49
CA SER A 97 17.94 3.85 -13.13
C SER A 97 17.04 2.63 -12.92
N ASP A 98 17.10 1.67 -13.85
CA ASP A 98 16.39 0.39 -13.71
C ASP A 98 16.90 -0.41 -12.49
N GLU A 99 18.18 -0.28 -12.16
CA GLU A 99 18.77 -0.88 -10.96
C GLU A 99 18.10 -0.37 -9.67
N ASN A 100 17.76 0.92 -9.59
CA ASN A 100 17.04 1.49 -8.45
C ASN A 100 15.62 0.93 -8.34
N LEU A 101 14.94 0.73 -9.47
CA LEU A 101 13.64 0.05 -9.50
C LEU A 101 13.76 -1.40 -9.02
N VAL A 102 14.80 -2.13 -9.45
CA VAL A 102 15.08 -3.50 -8.97
C VAL A 102 15.37 -3.53 -7.47
N ARG A 103 16.16 -2.59 -6.94
CA ARG A 103 16.43 -2.44 -5.50
C ARG A 103 15.14 -2.22 -4.71
N TRP A 104 14.26 -1.34 -5.20
CA TRP A 104 12.95 -1.13 -4.57
C TRP A 104 12.04 -2.36 -4.65
N ASN A 105 11.96 -3.02 -5.81
CA ASN A 105 11.14 -4.22 -5.97
C ASN A 105 11.63 -5.35 -5.04
N ARG A 106 12.95 -5.57 -4.97
CA ARG A 106 13.57 -6.53 -4.04
C ARG A 106 13.21 -6.19 -2.59
N PHE A 107 13.35 -4.94 -2.20
CA PHE A 107 12.97 -4.47 -0.87
C PHE A 107 11.49 -4.72 -0.56
N CYS A 108 10.60 -4.48 -1.52
CA CYS A 108 9.17 -4.74 -1.35
C CYS A 108 8.85 -6.22 -1.21
N ASP A 109 9.49 -7.06 -2.03
CA ASP A 109 9.30 -8.51 -2.02
C ASP A 109 9.82 -9.11 -0.70
N GLU A 110 10.88 -8.55 -0.12
CA GLU A 110 11.46 -9.01 1.15
C GLU A 110 10.76 -8.48 2.39
N HIS A 111 10.33 -7.21 2.38
CA HIS A 111 9.90 -6.52 3.62
C HIS A 111 8.43 -6.09 3.61
N LEU A 112 7.80 -6.02 2.45
CA LEU A 112 6.49 -5.37 2.27
C LEU A 112 5.46 -6.29 1.59
N ASP A 113 5.64 -7.61 1.72
CA ASP A 113 4.74 -8.64 1.19
C ASP A 113 4.49 -8.48 -0.33
N GLY A 114 5.52 -8.06 -1.08
CA GLY A 114 5.45 -7.86 -2.54
C GLY A 114 4.60 -6.66 -2.98
N ARG A 115 4.15 -5.80 -2.04
CA ARG A 115 3.46 -4.56 -2.40
C ARG A 115 4.50 -3.56 -2.89
N ARG A 116 4.48 -3.25 -4.19
CA ARG A 116 5.51 -2.42 -4.85
C ARG A 116 5.13 -0.96 -5.04
N ASP A 117 3.92 -0.56 -4.67
CA ASP A 117 3.45 0.83 -4.84
C ASP A 117 3.90 1.71 -3.65
N PRO A 118 4.82 2.69 -3.86
CA PRO A 118 5.25 3.62 -2.81
C PRO A 118 4.11 4.26 -2.03
N ALA A 119 3.00 4.57 -2.70
CA ALA A 119 1.85 5.22 -2.08
C ALA A 119 1.09 4.30 -1.12
N ARG A 120 1.40 3.01 -1.04
CA ARG A 120 0.81 2.04 -0.11
C ARG A 120 1.60 1.83 1.18
N HIS A 121 2.83 2.34 1.28
CA HIS A 121 3.70 2.15 2.44
C HIS A 121 3.70 3.37 3.36
N ASP A 122 3.83 3.17 4.67
CA ASP A 122 3.93 4.28 5.62
C ASP A 122 5.18 5.16 5.37
N ALA A 123 5.16 6.38 5.90
CA ALA A 123 6.22 7.35 5.68
C ALA A 123 7.56 6.88 6.27
N GLU A 124 7.52 6.10 7.35
CA GLU A 124 8.69 5.59 8.06
C GLU A 124 9.40 4.53 7.23
N THR A 125 8.67 3.61 6.62
CA THR A 125 9.20 2.60 5.69
C THR A 125 9.87 3.26 4.48
N LEU A 126 9.23 4.27 3.88
CA LEU A 126 9.81 5.01 2.74
C LEU A 126 11.09 5.75 3.14
N LYS A 127 11.10 6.39 4.32
CA LYS A 127 12.31 7.04 4.85
C LYS A 127 13.43 6.04 5.11
N ALA A 128 13.12 4.91 5.73
CA ALA A 128 14.11 3.87 6.03
C ALA A 128 14.73 3.30 4.76
N PHE A 129 13.92 3.00 3.74
CA PHE A 129 14.41 2.59 2.43
C PHE A 129 15.32 3.65 1.81
N LEU A 130 14.83 4.89 1.65
CA LEU A 130 15.58 5.98 1.01
C LEU A 130 16.89 6.32 1.76
N ALA A 131 16.88 6.27 3.10
CA ALA A 131 18.06 6.50 3.91
C ALA A 131 19.13 5.43 3.70
N ALA A 132 18.70 4.20 3.42
CA ALA A 132 19.60 3.08 3.27
C ALA A 132 20.07 2.85 1.83
N VAL A 133 19.28 3.25 0.83
CA VAL A 133 19.65 3.13 -0.58
C VAL A 133 20.35 4.34 -1.18
N GLN A 134 20.37 5.47 -0.47
CA GLN A 134 21.09 6.68 -0.90
C GLN A 134 21.99 7.24 0.22
N PRO A 135 23.03 6.48 0.66
CA PRO A 135 23.93 6.94 1.71
C PRO A 135 24.69 8.22 1.32
N LEU A 136 25.07 8.36 0.04
CA LEU A 136 25.71 9.57 -0.46
C LEU A 136 24.80 10.81 -0.36
N ALA A 137 23.50 10.68 -0.68
CA ALA A 137 22.57 11.80 -0.58
C ALA A 137 22.37 12.24 0.87
N ARG A 138 22.40 11.28 1.80
CA ARG A 138 22.39 11.54 3.23
C ARG A 138 23.65 12.27 3.69
N GLU A 139 24.83 11.82 3.27
CA GLU A 139 26.09 12.50 3.62
C GLU A 139 26.15 13.91 3.05
N VAL A 140 25.76 14.11 1.79
CA VAL A 140 25.66 15.46 1.21
C VAL A 140 24.71 16.34 2.04
N SER A 141 23.53 15.84 2.42
CA SER A 141 22.59 16.59 3.27
C SER A 141 23.17 16.92 4.66
N LYS A 142 23.86 15.96 5.27
CA LYS A 142 24.52 16.12 6.59
C LYS A 142 25.60 17.19 6.52
N ILE A 143 26.44 17.15 5.49
CA ILE A 143 27.54 18.10 5.30
C ILE A 143 27.00 19.50 4.97
N GLN A 144 25.96 19.61 4.14
CA GLN A 144 25.29 20.89 3.86
C GLN A 144 24.76 21.57 5.11
N SER A 145 24.27 20.81 6.09
CA SER A 145 23.77 21.36 7.36
C SER A 145 24.90 21.92 8.25
N LYS A 146 26.12 21.38 8.11
CA LYS A 146 27.28 21.75 8.93
C LYS A 146 28.18 22.82 8.27
N ASN A 147 28.21 22.87 6.94
CA ASN A 147 29.12 23.73 6.19
C ASN A 147 28.36 24.55 5.13
N LYS A 148 28.23 25.85 5.40
CA LYS A 148 27.51 26.79 4.52
C LYS A 148 28.16 26.92 3.14
N THR A 149 29.49 26.84 3.04
CA THR A 149 30.21 26.89 1.76
C THR A 149 29.84 25.70 0.88
N ILE A 150 29.80 24.49 1.45
CA ILE A 150 29.39 23.28 0.70
C ILE A 150 27.91 23.37 0.30
N SER A 151 27.07 23.94 1.15
CA SER A 151 25.68 24.25 0.79
C SER A 151 25.58 25.17 -0.43
N SER A 152 26.34 26.27 -0.46
CA SER A 152 26.39 27.18 -1.60
C SER A 152 26.90 26.49 -2.88
N ASN A 153 27.99 25.72 -2.78
CA ASN A 153 28.54 24.99 -3.92
C ASN A 153 27.54 23.97 -4.49
N TRP A 154 26.76 23.32 -3.62
CA TRP A 154 25.70 22.42 -4.06
C TRP A 154 24.56 23.15 -4.76
N GLN A 155 24.14 24.31 -4.23
CA GLN A 155 23.10 25.13 -4.86
C GLN A 155 23.54 25.59 -6.25
N GLU A 156 24.78 26.05 -6.39
CA GLU A 156 25.37 26.44 -7.66
C GLU A 156 25.44 25.28 -8.66
N LEU A 157 25.86 24.08 -8.20
CA LEU A 157 25.86 22.88 -9.03
C LEU A 157 24.45 22.53 -9.51
N CYS A 158 23.45 22.58 -8.63
CA CYS A 158 22.06 22.29 -8.94
C CYS A 158 21.49 23.30 -9.94
N ASP A 159 21.68 24.58 -9.70
CA ASP A 159 21.10 25.65 -10.50
C ASP A 159 21.76 25.72 -11.89
N THR A 160 23.08 25.48 -11.97
CA THR A 160 23.84 25.58 -13.22
C THR A 160 23.70 24.32 -14.09
N LYS A 161 23.87 23.13 -13.51
CA LYS A 161 23.89 21.88 -14.29
C LYS A 161 22.53 21.17 -14.33
N TYR A 162 21.66 21.38 -13.33
CA TYR A 162 20.44 20.59 -13.16
C TYR A 162 19.20 21.39 -12.73
N PRO A 163 18.86 22.51 -13.40
CA PRO A 163 17.86 23.48 -12.93
C PRO A 163 16.45 22.89 -12.73
N ARG A 164 16.13 21.77 -13.38
CA ARG A 164 14.80 21.12 -13.30
C ARG A 164 14.66 20.10 -12.16
N ARG A 165 15.74 19.67 -11.53
CA ARG A 165 15.70 18.60 -10.51
C ARG A 165 15.49 19.12 -9.08
N GLY A 166 15.63 20.43 -8.87
CA GLY A 166 15.57 21.03 -7.53
C GLY A 166 16.78 20.68 -6.68
N ARG A 167 16.93 21.30 -5.51
CA ARG A 167 18.19 21.27 -4.73
C ARG A 167 18.29 20.12 -3.72
N ASP A 168 17.34 19.19 -3.70
CA ASP A 168 17.36 18.05 -2.78
C ASP A 168 18.38 16.99 -3.26
N PRO A 169 19.43 16.65 -2.46
CA PRO A 169 20.44 15.65 -2.83
C PRO A 169 19.89 14.30 -3.29
N TYR A 170 18.72 13.89 -2.79
CA TYR A 170 18.14 12.59 -3.11
C TYR A 170 17.47 12.52 -4.49
N ASN A 171 17.38 13.66 -5.20
CA ASN A 171 16.91 13.72 -6.59
C ASN A 171 18.04 13.43 -7.61
N TYR A 172 19.24 13.11 -7.12
CA TYR A 172 20.45 12.92 -7.93
C TYR A 172 20.96 11.47 -7.85
N GLY A 173 21.60 11.04 -8.93
CA GLY A 173 22.26 9.73 -9.00
C GLY A 173 23.51 9.68 -8.14
N GLU A 174 23.96 8.47 -7.80
CA GLU A 174 25.16 8.24 -6.99
C GLU A 174 26.41 8.85 -7.63
N ASP A 175 26.52 8.81 -8.96
CA ASP A 175 27.61 9.39 -9.75
C ASP A 175 27.74 10.91 -9.53
N ILE A 176 26.62 11.64 -9.58
CA ILE A 176 26.60 13.09 -9.39
C ILE A 176 26.98 13.43 -7.94
N LEU A 177 26.44 12.68 -6.98
CA LEU A 177 26.70 12.88 -5.56
C LEU A 177 28.16 12.59 -5.20
N GLN A 178 28.73 11.51 -5.75
CA GLN A 178 30.12 11.14 -5.56
C GLN A 178 31.06 12.18 -6.18
N ASN A 179 30.80 12.61 -7.42
CA ASN A 179 31.57 13.66 -8.08
C ASN A 179 31.53 14.99 -7.30
N PHE A 180 30.38 15.33 -6.73
CA PHE A 180 30.25 16.51 -5.89
C PHE A 180 31.10 16.41 -4.60
N LEU A 181 31.05 15.27 -3.90
CA LEU A 181 31.84 15.04 -2.69
C LEU A 181 33.34 15.09 -2.97
N VAL A 182 33.79 14.45 -4.07
CA VAL A 182 35.18 14.49 -4.54
C VAL A 182 35.60 15.92 -4.88
N GLY A 183 34.75 16.68 -5.57
CA GLY A 183 34.99 18.10 -5.88
C GLY A 183 35.12 18.98 -4.64
N CYS A 184 34.40 18.63 -3.56
CA CYS A 184 34.53 19.28 -2.25
C CYS A 184 35.73 18.77 -1.42
N LYS A 185 36.57 17.89 -1.97
CA LYS A 185 37.68 17.22 -1.27
C LYS A 185 37.24 16.45 -0.02
N ILE A 186 36.01 15.94 -0.03
CA ILE A 186 35.48 15.07 1.00
C ILE A 186 35.64 13.65 0.49
N GLN A 187 36.42 12.83 1.22
CA GLN A 187 36.42 11.39 0.94
C GLN A 187 35.01 10.87 1.16
N ALA A 188 34.39 10.38 0.07
CA ALA A 188 33.18 9.60 0.21
C ALA A 188 33.50 8.43 1.15
N PRO A 189 32.57 8.01 2.02
CA PRO A 189 32.76 6.84 2.85
C PRO A 189 33.22 5.67 1.95
N ASN A 190 34.45 5.20 2.12
CA ASN A 190 35.07 4.19 1.25
C ASN A 190 34.31 2.85 1.32
N GLU A 191 33.49 2.65 2.35
CA GLU A 191 32.44 1.64 2.41
C GLU A 191 31.07 2.30 2.26
N ILE A 192 30.64 2.58 1.03
CA ILE A 192 29.22 2.37 0.73
C ILE A 192 29.07 0.85 0.77
N ARG A 193 28.85 0.28 1.97
CA ARG A 193 28.44 -1.13 2.07
C ARG A 193 27.26 -1.27 1.15
N LEU A 194 27.48 -1.98 0.04
CA LEU A 194 26.42 -2.31 -0.90
C LEU A 194 25.29 -2.91 -0.08
N LEU A 195 24.08 -2.49 -0.43
CA LEU A 195 22.76 -2.85 0.07
C LEU A 195 22.47 -4.34 0.33
N GLU A 196 23.45 -5.23 0.15
CA GLU A 196 23.36 -6.66 0.43
C GLU A 196 23.04 -6.94 1.90
N ASP A 197 23.34 -5.99 2.81
CA ASP A 197 23.09 -6.11 4.26
C ASP A 197 22.10 -5.06 4.82
N LEU A 198 21.12 -4.59 4.04
CA LEU A 198 19.91 -4.04 4.66
C LEU A 198 19.15 -5.20 5.31
N ASP A 199 19.67 -5.63 6.46
CA ASP A 199 19.18 -6.77 7.18
C ASP A 199 17.73 -6.48 7.53
N ALA A 200 16.81 -7.29 6.99
CA ALA A 200 15.38 -7.15 7.20
C ALA A 200 15.04 -7.01 8.69
N GLU A 201 15.86 -7.66 9.51
CA GLU A 201 15.85 -7.57 10.96
C GLU A 201 16.04 -6.13 11.47
N LYS A 202 16.97 -5.34 10.90
CA LYS A 202 17.21 -3.94 11.30
C LYS A 202 15.97 -3.07 11.11
N ILE A 203 15.26 -3.20 9.99
CA ILE A 203 14.03 -2.42 9.74
C ILE A 203 12.98 -2.72 10.79
N VAL A 204 12.88 -3.97 11.21
CA VAL A 204 11.94 -4.32 12.24
C VAL A 204 12.38 -3.83 13.62
N PHE A 205 13.67 -3.85 13.94
CA PHE A 205 14.15 -3.22 15.18
C PHE A 205 13.92 -1.70 15.18
N ILE A 206 14.07 -1.03 14.04
CA ILE A 206 13.71 0.40 13.89
C ILE A 206 12.22 0.60 14.23
N LYS A 207 11.34 -0.26 13.72
CA LYS A 207 9.89 -0.22 14.02
C LYS A 207 9.61 -0.53 15.49
N ALA A 208 10.32 -1.47 16.09
CA ALA A 208 10.20 -1.82 17.50
C ALA A 208 10.62 -0.67 18.41
N VAL A 209 11.74 0.00 18.14
CA VAL A 209 12.18 1.19 18.90
C VAL A 209 11.15 2.32 18.80
N LYS A 210 10.60 2.57 17.61
CA LYS A 210 9.55 3.59 17.45
C LYS A 210 8.26 3.21 18.19
N SER A 211 7.89 1.93 18.17
CA SER A 211 6.74 1.43 18.91
C SER A 211 6.94 1.55 20.42
N PHE A 212 8.15 1.29 20.91
CA PHE A 212 8.55 1.53 22.30
C PHE A 212 8.42 3.02 22.65
N GLN A 213 9.00 3.92 21.85
CA GLN A 213 8.88 5.37 22.04
C GLN A 213 7.43 5.86 22.06
N LEU A 214 6.55 5.24 21.26
CA LEU A 214 5.14 5.58 21.22
C LEU A 214 4.40 5.05 22.47
N LYS A 215 4.63 3.78 22.84
CA LYS A 215 3.97 3.10 23.95
C LYS A 215 4.33 3.71 25.30
N HIS A 216 5.58 4.12 25.48
CA HIS A 216 6.11 4.68 26.73
C HIS A 216 6.18 6.21 26.74
N GLY A 217 5.66 6.88 25.70
CA GLY A 217 5.55 8.33 25.63
C GLY A 217 6.89 9.06 25.83
N GLU A 218 6.93 10.02 26.75
CA GLU A 218 8.12 10.83 27.02
C GLU A 218 9.24 10.02 27.68
N ASP A 219 8.90 9.10 28.58
CA ASP A 219 9.88 8.27 29.28
C ASP A 219 10.61 7.32 28.32
N GLY A 220 9.87 6.72 27.37
CA GLY A 220 10.47 5.91 26.30
C GLY A 220 11.43 6.71 25.42
N ARG A 221 11.10 7.98 25.13
CA ARG A 221 12.01 8.86 24.37
C ARG A 221 13.24 9.26 25.18
N LYS A 222 13.10 9.51 26.50
CA LYS A 222 14.24 9.80 27.40
C LYS A 222 15.17 8.60 27.53
N LEU A 223 14.64 7.38 27.64
CA LEU A 223 15.45 6.15 27.65
C LEU A 223 16.21 5.96 26.33
N TRP A 224 15.54 6.19 25.20
CA TRP A 224 16.19 6.14 23.90
C TRP A 224 17.28 7.21 23.76
N LEU A 225 17.00 8.45 24.16
CA LEU A 225 17.99 9.55 24.19
C LEU A 225 19.23 9.18 25.01
N ALA A 226 19.03 8.64 26.22
CA ALA A 226 20.12 8.21 27.08
C ALA A 226 20.94 7.05 26.49
N ALA A 227 20.33 6.17 25.71
CA ALA A 227 21.04 5.13 24.97
C ALA A 227 21.84 5.71 23.79
N CYS A 228 21.24 6.62 23.00
CA CYS A 228 21.92 7.27 21.88
C CYS A 228 23.13 8.09 22.32
N ASP A 229 23.05 8.80 23.45
CA ASP A 229 24.13 9.65 23.96
C ASP A 229 25.39 8.87 24.37
N LYS A 230 25.28 7.57 24.65
CA LYS A 230 26.44 6.71 24.97
C LYS A 230 27.31 6.43 23.74
N ASP A 231 26.70 6.19 22.59
CA ASP A 231 27.41 5.73 21.39
C ASP A 231 27.58 6.83 20.32
N THR A 232 26.55 7.64 20.09
CA THR A 232 26.54 8.69 19.06
C THR A 232 25.75 9.93 19.50
N PRO A 233 26.38 10.91 20.18
CA PRO A 233 25.70 12.11 20.64
C PRO A 233 25.02 12.88 19.50
N GLY A 234 23.73 13.18 19.66
CA GLY A 234 22.96 14.02 18.73
C GLY A 234 22.29 13.32 17.55
N GLU A 235 22.49 12.01 17.35
CA GLU A 235 21.75 11.21 16.36
C GLU A 235 20.60 10.47 17.05
N LEU A 236 19.35 10.80 16.71
CA LEU A 236 18.16 10.27 17.39
C LEU A 236 17.30 9.34 16.54
N ASP A 237 17.58 9.25 15.23
CA ASP A 237 16.80 8.41 14.33
C ASP A 237 17.27 6.95 14.46
N PRO A 238 16.41 6.00 14.89
CA PRO A 238 16.79 4.58 15.00
C PRO A 238 17.37 3.98 13.72
N ALA A 239 17.05 4.55 12.55
CA ALA A 239 17.57 4.07 11.27
C ALA A 239 19.10 4.19 11.13
N VAL A 240 19.71 5.07 11.90
CA VAL A 240 21.14 5.38 11.81
C VAL A 240 22.01 4.42 12.62
N PHE A 241 21.42 3.72 13.59
CA PHE A 241 22.12 2.79 14.47
C PHE A 241 22.30 1.41 13.85
N SER A 242 23.26 0.63 14.35
CA SER A 242 23.42 -0.77 13.94
C SER A 242 22.26 -1.63 14.45
N LYS A 243 22.10 -2.81 13.86
CA LYS A 243 21.10 -3.79 14.29
C LYS A 243 21.35 -4.23 15.73
N GLU A 244 22.61 -4.46 16.07
CA GLU A 244 23.07 -4.93 17.37
C GLU A 244 22.76 -3.89 18.45
N PHE A 245 22.97 -2.60 18.16
CA PHE A 245 22.61 -1.52 19.06
C PHE A 245 21.10 -1.48 19.33
N LEU A 246 20.29 -1.54 18.27
CA LEU A 246 18.83 -1.50 18.41
C LEU A 246 18.32 -2.70 19.22
N LEU A 247 18.89 -3.88 19.00
CA LEU A 247 18.57 -5.08 19.76
C LEU A 247 18.96 -4.95 21.23
N SER A 248 20.19 -4.49 21.53
CA SER A 248 20.67 -4.27 22.91
C SER A 248 19.78 -3.28 23.64
N PHE A 249 19.44 -2.17 23.00
CA PHE A 249 18.54 -1.17 23.57
C PHE A 249 17.17 -1.75 23.91
N LEU A 250 16.54 -2.49 22.99
CA LEU A 250 15.21 -3.08 23.23
C LEU A 250 15.25 -4.10 24.37
N GLN A 251 16.35 -4.85 24.48
CA GLN A 251 16.58 -5.82 25.55
C GLN A 251 16.80 -5.13 26.91
N GLU A 252 17.63 -4.10 26.97
CA GLU A 252 17.88 -3.29 28.19
C GLU A 252 16.62 -2.54 28.65
N ALA A 253 15.82 -2.05 27.71
CA ALA A 253 14.55 -1.38 27.99
C ALA A 253 13.46 -2.34 28.47
N GLY A 254 13.71 -3.65 28.49
CA GLY A 254 12.71 -4.67 28.81
C GLY A 254 11.51 -4.65 27.84
N PHE A 255 11.72 -4.15 26.62
CA PHE A 255 10.65 -4.08 25.63
C PHE A 255 10.57 -5.39 24.86
N GLU A 256 9.62 -6.23 25.25
CA GLU A 256 9.17 -7.32 24.39
C GLU A 256 8.30 -6.76 23.26
N PRO A 257 8.65 -7.03 21.98
CA PRO A 257 7.77 -6.73 20.87
C PRO A 257 6.42 -7.41 21.07
N ASP A 258 5.34 -6.76 20.62
CA ASP A 258 4.00 -7.35 20.59
C ASP A 258 4.06 -8.78 20.01
N PRO A 259 3.43 -9.81 20.61
CA PRO A 259 3.54 -11.19 20.14
C PRO A 259 3.26 -11.38 18.65
N ILE A 260 2.39 -10.55 18.07
CA ILE A 260 2.10 -10.56 16.62
C ILE A 260 3.31 -10.10 15.82
N GLU A 261 3.93 -8.97 16.18
CA GLU A 261 5.13 -8.47 15.52
C GLU A 261 6.34 -9.40 15.77
N GLN A 262 6.43 -10.00 16.95
CA GLN A 262 7.45 -11.01 17.24
C GLN A 262 7.28 -12.26 16.37
N THR A 263 6.03 -12.71 16.16
CA THR A 263 5.74 -13.82 15.24
C THR A 263 6.11 -13.43 13.82
N ARG A 264 5.71 -12.23 13.37
CA ARG A 264 6.03 -11.74 12.02
C ARG A 264 7.53 -11.66 11.76
N LEU A 265 8.29 -11.21 12.75
CA LEU A 265 9.76 -11.24 12.75
C LEU A 265 10.31 -12.64 12.54
N LEU A 266 9.84 -13.59 13.35
CA LEU A 266 10.29 -14.97 13.27
C LEU A 266 9.96 -15.59 11.92
N VAL A 267 8.76 -15.33 11.39
CA VAL A 267 8.34 -15.76 10.04
C VAL A 267 9.30 -15.22 8.98
N MET A 268 9.65 -13.93 9.05
CA MET A 268 10.61 -13.32 8.12
C MET A 268 12.00 -13.96 8.23
N ARG A 269 12.49 -14.20 9.44
CA ARG A 269 13.80 -14.85 9.68
C ARG A 269 13.84 -16.28 9.15
N VAL A 270 12.77 -17.04 9.33
CA VAL A 270 12.65 -18.39 8.75
C VAL A 270 12.63 -18.33 7.23
N LYS A 271 11.84 -17.43 6.63
CA LYS A 271 11.83 -17.23 5.17
C LYS A 271 13.18 -16.82 4.61
N TRP A 272 13.95 -16.03 5.36
CA TRP A 272 15.31 -15.67 4.99
C TRP A 272 16.25 -16.88 5.08
N ALA A 273 16.19 -17.65 6.17
CA ALA A 273 16.93 -18.90 6.29
C ALA A 273 16.61 -19.87 5.14
N GLN A 274 15.34 -19.98 4.75
CA GLN A 274 14.89 -20.80 3.61
C GLN A 274 15.54 -20.40 2.27
N LYS A 275 15.91 -19.13 2.08
CA LYS A 275 16.61 -18.67 0.87
C LYS A 275 18.10 -19.05 0.87
N GLY A 276 18.67 -19.34 2.04
CA GLY A 276 20.04 -19.82 2.17
C GLY A 276 20.22 -21.25 1.66
N GLN A 277 21.46 -21.63 1.34
CA GLN A 277 21.79 -22.97 0.85
C GLN A 277 21.36 -24.04 1.87
N GLY A 278 20.46 -24.94 1.45
CA GLY A 278 19.91 -26.01 2.30
C GLY A 278 18.87 -25.58 3.33
N GLY A 279 18.61 -24.27 3.48
CA GLY A 279 17.68 -23.78 4.50
C GLY A 279 16.23 -24.16 4.25
N HIS A 280 15.82 -24.26 2.98
CA HIS A 280 14.48 -24.75 2.64
C HIS A 280 14.28 -26.20 3.09
N GLN A 281 15.24 -27.09 2.79
CA GLN A 281 15.21 -28.50 3.17
C GLN A 281 15.27 -28.66 4.69
N SER A 282 16.15 -27.91 5.38
CA SER A 282 16.20 -27.93 6.84
C SER A 282 14.88 -27.50 7.48
N TRP A 283 14.18 -26.51 6.90
CA TRP A 283 12.87 -26.10 7.38
C TRP A 283 11.79 -27.16 7.14
N VAL A 284 11.76 -27.74 5.94
CA VAL A 284 10.82 -28.82 5.60
C VAL A 284 11.00 -30.01 6.56
N SER A 285 12.23 -30.48 6.75
CA SER A 285 12.54 -31.56 7.69
C SER A 285 12.20 -31.19 9.14
N PHE A 286 12.39 -29.93 9.53
CA PHE A 286 11.99 -29.47 10.86
C PHE A 286 10.48 -29.54 11.07
N CYS A 287 9.68 -29.08 10.10
CA CYS A 287 8.22 -29.19 10.15
C CYS A 287 7.73 -30.63 10.14
N ASP A 288 8.32 -31.49 9.30
CA ASP A 288 7.94 -32.90 9.16
C ASP A 288 8.22 -33.68 10.45
N ASN A 289 9.37 -33.43 11.10
CA ASN A 289 9.75 -34.07 12.36
C ASN A 289 8.83 -33.69 13.54
N LEU A 290 8.17 -32.54 13.47
CA LEU A 290 7.25 -32.05 14.50
C LEU A 290 5.77 -32.24 14.13
N ASP A 291 5.48 -32.84 12.97
CA ASP A 291 4.14 -33.05 12.42
C ASP A 291 3.27 -31.77 12.43
N LEU A 292 3.85 -30.65 11.99
CA LEU A 292 3.17 -29.34 12.02
C LEU A 292 2.05 -29.17 10.97
N GLY A 293 1.83 -30.17 10.11
CA GLY A 293 0.76 -30.16 9.10
C GLY A 293 0.93 -29.15 7.95
N GLY A 294 2.08 -28.47 7.84
CA GLY A 294 2.39 -27.54 6.75
C GLY A 294 3.78 -26.88 6.86
N HIS A 295 4.27 -26.37 5.72
CA HIS A 295 5.60 -25.76 5.59
C HIS A 295 5.59 -24.23 5.47
N ASP A 296 4.44 -23.57 5.54
CA ASP A 296 4.39 -22.09 5.53
C ASP A 296 4.75 -21.55 6.92
N PRO A 297 5.87 -20.81 7.08
CA PRO A 297 6.26 -20.29 8.38
C PRO A 297 5.20 -19.38 9.01
N SER A 298 4.36 -18.72 8.21
CA SER A 298 3.30 -17.83 8.72
C SER A 298 2.16 -18.54 9.43
N MET A 299 2.05 -19.87 9.24
CA MET A 299 1.05 -20.72 9.89
C MET A 299 1.62 -21.41 11.14
N VAL A 300 2.93 -21.29 11.38
CA VAL A 300 3.62 -21.96 12.48
C VAL A 300 3.70 -21.05 13.70
N GLU A 301 3.45 -21.61 14.88
CA GLU A 301 3.49 -20.89 16.15
C GLU A 301 4.90 -20.34 16.45
N ALA A 302 4.99 -19.14 17.03
CA ALA A 302 6.25 -18.43 17.30
C ALA A 302 7.29 -19.26 18.07
N ARG A 303 6.86 -20.16 18.97
CA ARG A 303 7.78 -21.04 19.71
C ARG A 303 8.58 -21.97 18.79
N PHE A 304 7.95 -22.55 17.77
CA PHE A 304 8.60 -23.47 16.85
C PHE A 304 9.50 -22.72 15.85
N LEU A 305 9.10 -21.52 15.45
CA LEU A 305 9.95 -20.65 14.62
C LEU A 305 11.26 -20.29 15.35
N ARG A 306 11.19 -20.00 16.66
CA ARG A 306 12.39 -19.79 17.50
C ARG A 306 13.26 -21.03 17.58
N GLU A 307 12.65 -22.18 17.88
CA GLU A 307 13.36 -23.45 17.98
C GLU A 307 14.09 -23.81 16.68
N PHE A 308 13.43 -23.63 15.53
CA PHE A 308 14.06 -23.82 14.23
C PHE A 308 15.26 -22.89 14.04
N LEU A 309 15.11 -21.58 14.28
CA LEU A 309 16.21 -20.63 14.08
C LEU A 309 17.39 -20.93 15.00
N THR A 310 17.14 -21.37 16.24
CA THR A 310 18.19 -21.83 17.16
C THR A 310 18.90 -23.06 16.61
N LYS A 311 18.18 -24.09 16.17
CA LYS A 311 18.77 -25.30 15.57
C LYS A 311 19.54 -24.97 14.29
N PHE A 312 18.96 -24.17 13.41
CA PHE A 312 19.54 -23.77 12.13
C PHE A 312 20.85 -23.00 12.33
N ALA A 313 20.94 -22.11 13.33
CA ALA A 313 22.16 -21.39 13.65
C ALA A 313 23.31 -22.31 14.14
N THR A 314 23.00 -23.48 14.69
CA THR A 314 23.98 -24.48 15.14
C THR A 314 24.37 -25.50 14.07
N MET A 315 23.67 -25.53 12.92
CA MET A 315 24.00 -26.48 11.86
C MET A 315 25.38 -26.16 11.27
N PRO A 316 26.26 -27.16 11.08
CA PRO A 316 27.53 -26.93 10.38
C PRO A 316 27.22 -26.43 8.97
N LYS A 317 27.77 -25.27 8.62
CA LYS A 317 27.64 -24.73 7.26
C LYS A 317 28.15 -25.81 6.29
N PRO A 318 27.37 -26.19 5.26
CA PRO A 318 27.81 -27.21 4.33
C PRO A 318 29.15 -26.79 3.74
N SER A 319 30.19 -27.55 4.07
CA SER A 319 31.49 -27.42 3.42
C SER A 319 31.27 -27.66 1.92
N GLY A 320 31.68 -26.71 1.08
CA GLY A 320 31.52 -26.79 -0.37
C GLY A 320 32.02 -28.11 -0.98
N ALA A 321 32.90 -28.84 -0.29
CA ALA A 321 33.44 -30.13 -0.70
C ALA A 321 32.42 -31.28 -0.75
N MET A 322 31.29 -31.22 -0.03
CA MET A 322 30.35 -32.35 0.02
C MET A 322 29.36 -32.43 -1.15
N PHE A 323 29.11 -31.34 -1.87
CA PHE A 323 28.15 -31.33 -2.98
C PHE A 323 28.75 -31.76 -4.33
N GLU A 324 30.07 -31.66 -4.49
CA GLU A 324 30.77 -32.14 -5.69
C GLU A 324 30.75 -33.68 -5.75
N ALA A 325 30.79 -34.36 -4.59
CA ALA A 325 30.69 -35.82 -4.50
C ALA A 325 29.27 -36.37 -4.76
N ALA A 326 28.22 -35.61 -4.40
CA ALA A 326 26.84 -36.05 -4.58
C ALA A 326 26.35 -35.91 -6.03
N ALA A 327 26.87 -34.94 -6.79
CA ALA A 327 26.55 -34.77 -8.22
C ALA A 327 27.11 -35.91 -9.10
N SER A 328 28.09 -36.68 -8.62
CA SER A 328 28.69 -37.80 -9.36
C SER A 328 27.98 -39.15 -9.18
N LEU A 329 27.00 -39.28 -8.27
CA LEU A 329 26.46 -40.60 -7.89
C LEU A 329 25.02 -40.90 -8.33
N THR A 330 24.37 -40.04 -9.12
CA THR A 330 23.02 -40.33 -9.66
C THR A 330 22.94 -40.16 -11.18
N SER A 331 23.44 -41.15 -11.92
CA SER A 331 23.00 -41.39 -13.30
C SER A 331 23.19 -42.86 -13.69
N PRO A 332 22.12 -43.68 -13.69
CA PRO A 332 22.17 -45.03 -14.26
C PRO A 332 22.15 -44.93 -15.79
N ARG A 333 23.27 -45.24 -16.44
CA ARG A 333 23.35 -45.46 -17.90
C ARG A 333 22.77 -46.83 -18.24
N HIS A 334 21.73 -46.86 -19.08
CA HIS A 334 21.37 -48.03 -19.88
C HIS A 334 22.05 -47.95 -21.27
N PRO A 335 22.53 -49.07 -21.85
CA PRO A 335 23.19 -49.07 -23.15
C PRO A 335 22.23 -49.45 -24.29
N GLY A 336 22.45 -48.86 -25.47
CA GLY A 336 22.04 -49.45 -26.75
C GLY A 336 21.31 -48.51 -27.71
N ALA A 337 22.05 -47.98 -28.69
CA ALA A 337 21.71 -48.02 -30.12
C ALA A 337 22.57 -47.01 -30.93
N SER A 338 23.48 -47.57 -31.72
CA SER A 338 24.02 -47.07 -33.00
C SER A 338 22.94 -46.41 -33.87
N SER A 339 23.17 -45.52 -34.83
CA SER A 339 24.34 -45.02 -35.56
C SER A 339 23.83 -43.94 -36.51
N GLY A 340 24.68 -43.01 -36.93
CA GLY A 340 24.68 -42.63 -38.34
C GLY A 340 24.68 -41.15 -38.69
N ARG A 341 25.84 -40.76 -39.21
CA ARG A 341 26.03 -39.92 -40.41
C ARG A 341 26.21 -38.41 -40.22
N ALA A 342 27.49 -38.05 -40.32
CA ALA A 342 27.99 -36.75 -40.73
C ALA A 342 27.48 -36.39 -42.14
N ASP A 343 27.31 -35.10 -42.41
CA ASP A 343 28.17 -34.40 -43.37
C ASP A 343 27.95 -32.88 -43.39
N ASN A 344 29.05 -32.22 -43.76
CA ASN A 344 29.28 -30.78 -43.93
C ASN A 344 28.24 -30.04 -44.77
N PHE A 345 28.10 -28.72 -44.57
CA PHE A 345 28.40 -27.74 -45.62
C PHE A 345 28.46 -26.29 -45.08
N SER A 346 29.61 -25.67 -45.26
CA SER A 346 29.86 -24.23 -45.12
C SER A 346 29.11 -23.43 -46.18
N ARG A 347 28.58 -22.25 -45.85
CA ARG A 347 28.58 -21.12 -46.81
C ARG A 347 28.50 -19.73 -46.18
N ALA A 348 29.44 -18.93 -46.66
CA ALA A 348 29.70 -17.50 -46.56
C ALA A 348 28.51 -16.50 -46.42
N GLY A 349 28.73 -15.46 -45.61
CA GLY A 349 29.14 -14.13 -46.12
C GLY A 349 28.03 -13.13 -46.47
N GLY A 350 28.15 -11.89 -45.95
CA GLY A 350 27.56 -10.69 -46.56
C GLY A 350 27.13 -9.58 -45.61
N LYS A 351 28.03 -8.62 -45.34
CA LYS A 351 27.72 -7.28 -44.80
C LYS A 351 27.08 -6.41 -45.91
N ALA A 352 26.20 -5.46 -45.52
CA ALA A 352 26.38 -4.00 -45.74
C ALA A 352 25.08 -3.19 -45.92
N THR A 353 25.04 -2.06 -45.18
CA THR A 353 24.57 -0.69 -45.52
C THR A 353 23.08 -0.35 -45.74
N SER A 354 22.56 0.46 -44.80
CA SER A 354 22.02 1.83 -44.96
C SER A 354 21.15 2.17 -46.18
N ARG A 355 19.92 2.65 -45.93
CA ARG A 355 19.41 3.90 -46.53
C ARG A 355 18.18 4.48 -45.81
N ARG A 356 18.11 5.80 -45.92
CA ARG A 356 17.24 6.81 -45.32
C ARG A 356 16.40 7.39 -46.47
N THR A 357 15.08 7.46 -46.33
CA THR A 357 14.13 8.29 -47.10
C THR A 357 12.87 8.40 -46.23
N ASP A 358 12.48 9.58 -45.75
CA ASP A 358 11.77 10.69 -46.37
C ASP A 358 10.31 10.73 -45.88
N ARG A 359 9.94 11.92 -45.44
CA ARG A 359 8.69 12.29 -44.76
C ARG A 359 7.99 13.29 -45.68
N PRO A 360 6.67 13.16 -45.94
CA PRO A 360 5.90 14.26 -46.48
C PRO A 360 4.90 14.84 -45.47
N THR A 361 4.57 16.09 -45.77
CA THR A 361 3.94 17.15 -45.00
C THR A 361 2.41 17.14 -45.15
N GLU A 362 1.74 17.79 -44.18
CA GLU A 362 0.47 18.53 -44.24
C GLU A 362 -0.77 17.96 -44.95
N LEU A 363 -1.90 17.96 -44.22
CA LEU A 363 -3.17 18.47 -44.73
C LEU A 363 -4.05 19.00 -43.57
N MET A 364 -4.47 20.26 -43.74
CA MET A 364 -5.44 21.00 -42.94
C MET A 364 -6.83 20.36 -42.98
N VAL A 365 -7.57 20.37 -41.86
CA VAL A 365 -9.03 20.19 -41.85
C VAL A 365 -9.67 21.19 -40.87
N GLN A 366 -10.67 21.89 -41.39
CA GLN A 366 -11.38 23.05 -40.84
C GLN A 366 -12.37 22.68 -39.71
N LYS A 367 -12.56 23.61 -38.76
CA LYS A 367 -13.65 23.64 -37.76
C LYS A 367 -14.93 24.23 -38.37
N PRO A 368 -16.13 23.77 -38.00
CA PRO A 368 -17.36 24.52 -38.18
C PRO A 368 -17.86 25.23 -36.91
N GLN A 369 -18.56 26.33 -37.16
CA GLN A 369 -19.03 27.38 -36.27
C GLN A 369 -20.30 27.06 -35.48
N GLU A 370 -20.51 27.90 -34.46
CA GLU A 370 -21.62 28.04 -33.53
C GLU A 370 -22.97 28.41 -34.17
N LYS A 371 -24.07 28.09 -33.48
CA LYS A 371 -25.38 28.74 -33.65
C LYS A 371 -25.95 29.14 -32.29
N ASN A 372 -26.20 30.44 -32.14
CA ASN A 372 -26.89 31.07 -31.02
C ASN A 372 -28.41 30.92 -31.16
N GLY A 373 -29.09 30.70 -30.04
CA GLY A 373 -30.55 30.71 -29.91
C GLY A 373 -30.98 31.55 -28.71
N HIS A 374 -31.85 32.50 -28.98
CA HIS A 374 -32.38 33.58 -28.14
C HIS A 374 -33.69 33.12 -27.46
N LEU A 375 -33.92 33.41 -26.18
CA LEU A 375 -35.30 33.54 -25.63
C LEU A 375 -35.35 34.37 -24.33
N GLU A 376 -36.38 35.19 -24.25
CA GLU A 376 -36.65 36.27 -23.29
C GLU A 376 -37.45 35.84 -22.03
N LYS A 377 -37.19 36.55 -20.91
CA LYS A 377 -38.07 36.97 -19.78
C LYS A 377 -39.02 36.01 -19.04
N ALA A 378 -38.92 36.04 -17.70
CA ALA A 378 -39.94 36.62 -16.79
C ALA A 378 -39.42 36.79 -15.34
N LEU A 379 -40.00 37.73 -14.61
CA LEU A 379 -39.57 38.35 -13.35
C LEU A 379 -40.46 37.92 -12.15
N GLU A 380 -39.98 38.20 -10.92
CA GLU A 380 -40.67 38.20 -9.58
C GLU A 380 -40.67 36.88 -8.73
N PRO A 381 -40.79 36.94 -7.38
CA PRO A 381 -39.93 37.64 -6.41
C PRO A 381 -39.47 36.75 -5.22
N ALA A 382 -38.53 37.28 -4.43
CA ALA A 382 -37.76 36.60 -3.39
C ALA A 382 -38.48 36.44 -2.04
N THR A 383 -38.27 35.29 -1.37
CA THR A 383 -38.39 35.16 0.10
C THR A 383 -37.34 34.20 0.70
N ALA A 384 -36.80 34.63 1.85
CA ALA A 384 -36.21 33.88 2.99
C ALA A 384 -34.92 33.03 2.82
N VAL A 385 -33.93 33.34 3.68
CA VAL A 385 -32.66 32.62 3.92
C VAL A 385 -32.82 31.62 5.08
N PRO A 386 -32.23 30.40 5.03
CA PRO A 386 -32.02 29.63 6.26
C PRO A 386 -30.60 29.06 6.49
N ALA A 387 -30.11 29.24 7.72
CA ALA A 387 -29.52 28.26 8.65
C ALA A 387 -28.68 27.03 8.16
N SER A 388 -27.84 27.15 7.13
CA SER A 388 -27.14 25.98 6.53
C SER A 388 -25.92 25.41 7.28
N LYS A 389 -25.36 26.09 8.31
CA LYS A 389 -24.09 25.64 8.93
C LYS A 389 -24.17 24.48 9.94
N LYS A 390 -25.35 24.17 10.50
CA LYS A 390 -25.48 23.14 11.56
C LYS A 390 -25.68 21.71 11.01
N VAL A 391 -25.98 21.57 9.72
CA VAL A 391 -26.23 20.26 9.07
C VAL A 391 -24.92 19.58 8.66
N GLN A 392 -23.90 20.34 8.23
CA GLN A 392 -22.64 19.77 7.73
C GLN A 392 -21.76 19.13 8.83
N SER A 393 -21.86 19.57 10.08
CA SER A 393 -21.09 18.98 11.19
C SER A 393 -21.59 17.57 11.56
N ASN A 394 -22.90 17.34 11.57
CA ASN A 394 -23.46 16.02 11.89
C ASN A 394 -23.21 14.98 10.79
N GLU A 395 -23.10 15.43 9.53
CA GLU A 395 -22.83 14.55 8.39
C GLU A 395 -21.38 14.05 8.37
N LEU A 396 -20.43 14.90 8.78
CA LEU A 396 -19.02 14.52 8.90
C LEU A 396 -18.75 13.55 10.05
N GLU A 397 -19.47 13.68 11.17
CA GLU A 397 -19.37 12.75 12.31
C GLU A 397 -19.90 11.36 11.93
N GLY A 398 -21.01 11.27 11.19
CA GLY A 398 -21.56 9.99 10.73
C GLY A 398 -20.63 9.24 9.78
N LYS A 399 -19.96 9.94 8.85
CA LYS A 399 -19.02 9.34 7.90
C LYS A 399 -17.86 8.63 8.62
N ALA A 400 -17.25 9.29 9.59
CA ALA A 400 -16.10 8.74 10.32
C ALA A 400 -16.49 7.48 11.12
N GLU A 401 -17.70 7.42 11.65
CA GLU A 401 -18.22 6.25 12.35
C GLU A 401 -18.37 5.05 11.40
N PHE A 402 -19.00 5.23 10.24
CA PHE A 402 -19.15 4.14 9.27
C PHE A 402 -17.81 3.66 8.71
N ALA A 403 -16.84 4.57 8.50
CA ALA A 403 -15.51 4.20 8.04
C ALA A 403 -14.79 3.31 9.07
N LYS A 404 -14.91 3.63 10.37
CA LYS A 404 -14.42 2.78 11.47
C LYS A 404 -15.11 1.41 11.50
N LYS A 405 -16.42 1.34 11.25
CA LYS A 405 -17.16 0.06 11.16
C LYS A 405 -16.67 -0.81 10.01
N VAL A 406 -16.36 -0.21 8.85
CA VAL A 406 -15.75 -0.93 7.73
C VAL A 406 -14.34 -1.41 8.08
N GLN A 407 -13.52 -0.61 8.78
CA GLN A 407 -12.20 -1.06 9.25
C GLN A 407 -12.30 -2.20 10.26
N MET A 408 -13.22 -2.13 11.22
CA MET A 408 -13.49 -3.24 12.14
C MET A 408 -13.91 -4.49 11.38
N PHE A 409 -14.82 -4.36 10.40
CA PHE A 409 -15.23 -5.46 9.54
C PHE A 409 -14.03 -6.08 8.81
N GLN A 410 -13.15 -5.27 8.22
CA GLN A 410 -11.92 -5.71 7.58
C GLN A 410 -10.96 -6.44 8.55
N SER A 411 -10.91 -6.03 9.81
CA SER A 411 -10.01 -6.62 10.81
C SER A 411 -10.44 -8.01 11.31
N MET A 412 -11.72 -8.39 11.11
CA MET A 412 -12.23 -9.66 11.63
C MET A 412 -11.65 -10.89 10.92
N ASN A 413 -11.50 -10.86 9.59
CA ASN A 413 -10.87 -11.93 8.82
C ASN A 413 -10.49 -11.48 7.39
N TYR A 414 -9.65 -12.27 6.72
CA TYR A 414 -9.22 -12.01 5.34
C TYR A 414 -10.38 -11.99 4.32
N GLY A 415 -11.43 -12.81 4.54
CA GLY A 415 -12.62 -12.86 3.69
C GLY A 415 -13.37 -11.52 3.67
N HIS A 416 -13.40 -10.80 4.78
CA HIS A 416 -14.04 -9.48 4.89
C HIS A 416 -13.27 -8.40 4.13
N VAL A 417 -11.93 -8.43 4.17
CA VAL A 417 -11.09 -7.57 3.33
C VAL A 417 -11.38 -7.82 1.85
N LYS A 418 -11.54 -9.09 1.46
CA LYS A 418 -11.88 -9.47 0.07
C LYS A 418 -13.27 -8.96 -0.35
N LYS A 419 -14.28 -9.06 0.53
CA LYS A 419 -15.63 -8.52 0.28
C LYS A 419 -15.60 -7.00 0.09
N TRP A 420 -14.90 -6.27 0.95
CA TRP A 420 -14.73 -4.83 0.80
C TRP A 420 -14.00 -4.46 -0.49
N ASN A 421 -12.89 -5.14 -0.80
CA ASN A 421 -12.16 -4.90 -2.04
C ASN A 421 -13.05 -5.14 -3.26
N SER A 422 -13.83 -6.22 -3.26
CA SER A 422 -14.78 -6.53 -4.35
C SER A 422 -15.87 -5.45 -4.49
N PHE A 423 -16.38 -4.94 -3.37
CA PHE A 423 -17.33 -3.83 -3.38
C PHE A 423 -16.71 -2.54 -3.94
N CYS A 424 -15.49 -2.20 -3.51
CA CYS A 424 -14.76 -1.04 -4.04
C CYS A 424 -14.43 -1.17 -5.52
N ASP A 425 -14.00 -2.36 -5.96
CA ASP A 425 -13.65 -2.62 -7.35
C ASP A 425 -14.89 -2.58 -8.26
N SER A 426 -16.07 -2.99 -7.76
CA SER A 426 -17.32 -2.99 -8.53
C SER A 426 -18.06 -1.65 -8.54
N GLN A 427 -18.07 -0.91 -7.43
CA GLN A 427 -18.88 0.30 -7.29
C GLN A 427 -18.09 1.59 -7.14
N LEU A 428 -16.82 1.53 -6.67
CA LEU A 428 -16.08 2.70 -6.19
C LEU A 428 -14.76 2.93 -6.94
N GLY A 429 -14.64 2.40 -8.15
CA GLY A 429 -13.46 2.56 -9.01
C GLY A 429 -12.16 2.07 -8.37
N GLY A 430 -12.23 1.07 -7.49
CA GLY A 430 -11.07 0.44 -6.84
C GLY A 430 -10.45 1.25 -5.69
N ARG A 431 -11.07 2.34 -5.23
CA ARG A 431 -10.63 3.05 -4.02
C ARG A 431 -10.99 2.24 -2.79
N ARG A 432 -10.00 1.72 -2.07
CA ARG A 432 -10.18 0.77 -0.95
C ARG A 432 -10.07 1.38 0.44
N ASP A 433 -9.80 2.67 0.56
CA ASP A 433 -9.79 3.34 1.86
C ASP A 433 -11.22 3.70 2.28
N PRO A 434 -11.77 3.17 3.39
CA PRO A 434 -13.10 3.51 3.87
C PRO A 434 -13.32 5.01 4.11
N PHE A 435 -12.30 5.76 4.53
CA PHE A 435 -12.44 7.20 4.80
C PHE A 435 -12.58 8.05 3.53
N CYS A 436 -12.28 7.47 2.37
CA CYS A 436 -12.41 8.13 1.08
C CYS A 436 -13.84 8.09 0.52
N HIS A 437 -14.75 7.34 1.13
CA HIS A 437 -16.14 7.15 0.67
C HIS A 437 -17.12 7.89 1.58
N ASP A 438 -18.21 8.39 1.01
CA ASP A 438 -19.29 9.04 1.76
C ASP A 438 -20.03 8.06 2.69
N ALA A 439 -20.81 8.62 3.62
CA ALA A 439 -21.51 7.85 4.63
C ALA A 439 -22.57 6.88 4.04
N GLU A 440 -23.24 7.26 2.95
CA GLU A 440 -24.26 6.42 2.31
C GLU A 440 -23.62 5.19 1.65
N THR A 441 -22.51 5.39 0.94
CA THR A 441 -21.73 4.31 0.34
C THR A 441 -21.25 3.31 1.39
N LEU A 442 -20.71 3.79 2.51
CA LEU A 442 -20.22 2.92 3.59
C LEU A 442 -21.38 2.15 4.25
N LYS A 443 -22.53 2.80 4.43
CA LYS A 443 -23.74 2.17 4.96
C LYS A 443 -24.28 1.11 4.00
N ALA A 444 -24.29 1.38 2.69
CA ALA A 444 -24.71 0.43 1.66
C ALA A 444 -23.80 -0.82 1.65
N PHE A 445 -22.48 -0.63 1.74
CA PHE A 445 -21.54 -1.74 1.88
C PHE A 445 -21.82 -2.57 3.13
N LEU A 446 -21.90 -1.93 4.30
CA LEU A 446 -22.12 -2.63 5.56
C LEU A 446 -23.45 -3.40 5.58
N ALA A 447 -24.47 -2.92 4.86
CA ALA A 447 -25.74 -3.62 4.68
C ALA A 447 -25.63 -4.84 3.76
N HIS A 448 -24.80 -4.77 2.71
CA HIS A 448 -24.60 -5.86 1.74
C HIS A 448 -23.60 -6.92 2.24
N ALA A 449 -22.49 -6.49 2.84
CA ALA A 449 -21.36 -7.36 3.19
C ALA A 449 -21.63 -8.29 4.38
N HIS A 450 -22.59 -7.90 5.23
CA HIS A 450 -22.94 -8.61 6.46
C HIS A 450 -24.45 -8.85 6.58
N PRO A 451 -25.02 -9.78 5.78
CA PRO A 451 -26.45 -10.05 5.77
C PRO A 451 -27.00 -10.43 7.14
N LEU A 452 -26.18 -11.07 7.99
CA LEU A 452 -26.55 -11.40 9.37
C LEU A 452 -26.65 -10.15 10.26
N VAL A 453 -25.73 -9.19 10.18
CA VAL A 453 -25.87 -7.91 10.90
C VAL A 453 -27.09 -7.18 10.40
N ARG A 454 -27.33 -7.13 9.09
CA ARG A 454 -28.56 -6.54 8.53
C ARG A 454 -29.81 -7.20 9.10
N ALA A 455 -29.85 -8.54 9.18
CA ALA A 455 -30.96 -9.27 9.75
C ALA A 455 -31.16 -8.93 11.24
N VAL A 456 -30.09 -8.91 12.03
CA VAL A 456 -30.13 -8.51 13.45
C VAL A 456 -30.62 -7.07 13.61
N THR A 457 -30.07 -6.11 12.87
CA THR A 457 -30.47 -4.70 12.95
C THR A 457 -31.93 -4.49 12.52
N GLN A 458 -32.39 -5.20 11.49
CA GLN A 458 -33.81 -5.17 11.07
C GLN A 458 -34.73 -5.79 12.12
N LEU A 459 -34.28 -6.85 12.81
CA LEU A 459 -35.03 -7.46 13.89
C LEU A 459 -35.16 -6.50 15.08
N GLN A 460 -34.05 -5.87 15.48
CA GLN A 460 -33.98 -4.90 16.57
C GLN A 460 -34.81 -3.64 16.32
N SER A 461 -34.97 -3.22 15.06
CA SER A 461 -35.77 -2.05 14.72
C SER A 461 -37.26 -2.33 14.65
N LYS A 462 -37.66 -3.57 14.32
CA LYS A 462 -39.06 -3.98 14.19
C LYS A 462 -39.65 -4.51 15.49
N ASP A 463 -38.84 -5.16 16.33
CA ASP A 463 -39.29 -5.81 17.56
C ASP A 463 -38.44 -5.40 18.76
N ASN A 464 -39.09 -4.78 19.75
CA ASN A 464 -38.45 -4.36 20.98
C ASN A 464 -38.01 -5.56 21.84
N SER A 465 -38.69 -6.71 21.73
CA SER A 465 -38.36 -7.94 22.45
C SER A 465 -37.04 -8.53 21.93
N ALA A 466 -36.86 -8.57 20.61
CA ALA A 466 -35.60 -8.92 19.96
C ALA A 466 -34.44 -7.98 20.40
N ARG A 467 -34.71 -6.68 20.51
CA ARG A 467 -33.71 -5.71 21.00
C ARG A 467 -33.32 -5.98 22.45
N GLN A 468 -34.28 -6.24 23.34
CA GLN A 468 -34.01 -6.58 24.74
C GLN A 468 -33.27 -7.91 24.89
N LEU A 469 -33.61 -8.92 24.08
CA LEU A 469 -32.90 -10.19 24.05
C LEU A 469 -31.44 -10.01 23.62
N TRP A 470 -31.21 -9.23 22.56
CA TRP A 470 -29.85 -8.91 22.11
C TRP A 470 -29.04 -8.19 23.20
N ASP A 471 -29.59 -7.15 23.79
CA ASP A 471 -28.95 -6.40 24.88
C ASP A 471 -28.61 -7.30 26.07
N ARG A 472 -29.49 -8.25 26.41
CA ARG A 472 -29.24 -9.24 27.47
C ARG A 472 -28.07 -10.15 27.08
N LEU A 473 -28.08 -10.75 25.90
CA LEU A 473 -27.02 -11.65 25.44
C LEU A 473 -25.66 -10.95 25.35
N CYS A 474 -25.62 -9.71 24.86
CA CYS A 474 -24.39 -8.91 24.84
C CYS A 474 -23.81 -8.68 26.24
N LYS A 475 -24.67 -8.43 27.24
CA LYS A 475 -24.26 -8.20 28.64
C LYS A 475 -23.86 -9.49 29.35
N THR A 476 -24.59 -10.58 29.17
CA THR A 476 -24.39 -11.82 29.96
C THR A 476 -23.44 -12.81 29.30
N GLU A 477 -23.61 -13.07 28.00
CA GLU A 477 -22.93 -14.17 27.32
C GLU A 477 -21.72 -13.70 26.49
N TYR A 478 -21.78 -12.50 25.91
CA TYR A 478 -20.75 -12.01 24.96
C TYR A 478 -19.73 -11.04 25.57
N LYS A 479 -19.54 -11.10 26.89
CA LYS A 479 -18.51 -10.38 27.66
C LYS A 479 -18.54 -8.86 27.49
N GLY A 480 -19.71 -8.27 27.27
CA GLY A 480 -19.88 -6.80 27.26
C GLY A 480 -19.25 -6.08 26.08
N LYS A 481 -18.91 -6.78 24.97
CA LYS A 481 -18.68 -6.10 23.69
C LYS A 481 -20.00 -5.44 23.32
N GLY A 482 -20.02 -4.10 23.23
CA GLY A 482 -21.24 -3.28 23.21
C GLY A 482 -22.35 -3.74 22.26
N ASN A 483 -23.54 -3.17 22.41
CA ASN A 483 -24.76 -3.66 21.75
C ASN A 483 -24.79 -3.49 20.22
N ASP A 484 -23.73 -2.97 19.60
CA ASP A 484 -23.63 -2.83 18.14
C ASP A 484 -23.38 -4.21 17.49
N PRO A 485 -24.31 -4.73 16.65
CA PRO A 485 -24.13 -6.00 15.95
C PRO A 485 -22.84 -6.10 15.12
N TYR A 486 -22.30 -4.97 14.64
CA TYR A 486 -21.03 -4.95 13.90
C TYR A 486 -19.80 -5.30 14.76
N GLY A 487 -19.93 -5.31 16.08
CA GLY A 487 -18.86 -5.69 17.02
C GLY A 487 -18.79 -7.19 17.34
N HIS A 488 -19.73 -7.99 16.83
CA HIS A 488 -19.89 -9.41 17.19
C HIS A 488 -19.47 -10.33 16.05
N SER A 489 -19.07 -11.56 16.40
CA SER A 489 -18.66 -12.56 15.41
C SER A 489 -19.88 -13.15 14.69
N GLU A 490 -19.64 -13.75 13.52
CA GLU A 490 -20.70 -14.40 12.75
C GLU A 490 -21.42 -15.51 13.55
N ALA A 491 -20.68 -16.25 14.37
CA ALA A 491 -21.24 -17.29 15.24
C ALA A 491 -22.23 -16.72 16.26
N VAL A 492 -21.90 -15.58 16.88
CA VAL A 492 -22.76 -14.87 17.83
C VAL A 492 -24.04 -14.38 17.14
N LEU A 493 -23.91 -13.77 15.95
CA LEU A 493 -25.06 -13.27 15.20
C LEU A 493 -25.98 -14.41 14.75
N ARG A 494 -25.42 -15.55 14.33
CA ARG A 494 -26.19 -16.75 13.99
C ARG A 494 -26.88 -17.36 15.20
N ASP A 495 -26.21 -17.41 16.36
CA ASP A 495 -26.82 -17.92 17.60
C ASP A 495 -28.01 -17.05 18.02
N PHE A 496 -27.85 -15.73 18.02
CA PHE A 496 -28.96 -14.82 18.28
C PHE A 496 -30.13 -14.99 17.31
N LEU A 497 -29.86 -15.04 16.00
CA LEU A 497 -30.90 -15.25 14.99
C LEU A 497 -31.56 -16.62 15.17
N LYS A 498 -30.81 -17.65 15.57
CA LYS A 498 -31.37 -18.98 15.89
C LYS A 498 -32.30 -18.93 17.10
N ARG A 499 -31.93 -18.20 18.15
CA ARG A 499 -32.78 -18.01 19.35
C ARG A 499 -34.03 -17.18 19.03
N CYS A 500 -33.92 -16.18 18.17
CA CYS A 500 -35.07 -15.42 17.66
C CYS A 500 -35.95 -16.26 16.71
N ASN A 501 -35.36 -17.24 16.02
CA ASN A 501 -36.11 -18.14 15.14
C ASN A 501 -36.79 -19.29 15.89
N ALA A 502 -36.38 -19.57 17.13
CA ALA A 502 -37.02 -20.54 18.01
C ALA A 502 -38.31 -19.99 18.67
N THR A 503 -38.58 -18.69 18.50
CA THR A 503 -39.86 -18.06 18.83
C THR A 503 -40.75 -18.00 17.59
N GLU A 504 -42.07 -17.79 17.74
CA GLU A 504 -43.05 -17.70 16.63
C GLU A 504 -42.64 -16.71 15.50
N LEU A 505 -41.72 -15.78 15.80
CA LEU A 505 -41.14 -14.79 14.89
C LEU A 505 -40.27 -15.38 13.76
N GLY A 506 -39.77 -16.61 13.90
CA GLY A 506 -38.81 -17.23 12.97
C GLY A 506 -39.35 -17.59 11.58
N GLU A 507 -40.65 -17.85 11.47
CA GLU A 507 -41.28 -18.29 10.21
C GLU A 507 -41.32 -17.17 9.15
N THR A 508 -41.64 -15.95 9.57
CA THR A 508 -41.74 -14.77 8.67
C THR A 508 -40.38 -14.38 8.09
N ILE A 509 -39.30 -14.52 8.87
CA ILE A 509 -37.94 -14.16 8.47
C ILE A 509 -37.40 -15.15 7.42
N LYS A 510 -37.68 -16.45 7.58
CA LYS A 510 -37.29 -17.47 6.58
C LYS A 510 -37.89 -17.20 5.20
N SER A 511 -39.13 -16.68 5.14
CA SER A 511 -39.77 -16.32 3.86
C SER A 511 -39.05 -15.18 3.15
N GLN A 512 -38.67 -14.13 3.90
CA GLN A 512 -38.00 -12.95 3.34
C GLN A 512 -36.55 -13.22 2.93
N MET A 513 -35.81 -14.05 3.68
CA MET A 513 -34.42 -14.39 3.33
C MET A 513 -34.32 -15.28 2.07
N ARG A 514 -35.28 -16.20 1.87
CA ARG A 514 -35.32 -17.07 0.69
C ARG A 514 -35.63 -16.29 -0.59
N SER A 515 -36.49 -15.27 -0.51
CA SER A 515 -36.77 -14.37 -1.65
C SER A 515 -35.58 -13.49 -2.02
N ALA A 516 -34.82 -12.97 -1.05
CA ALA A 516 -33.68 -12.11 -1.30
C ALA A 516 -32.44 -12.85 -1.85
N GLN A 517 -32.17 -14.09 -1.40
CA GLN A 517 -31.00 -14.85 -1.87
C GLN A 517 -31.10 -15.31 -3.32
N HIS A 518 -32.31 -15.61 -3.82
CA HIS A 518 -32.47 -16.11 -5.19
C HIS A 518 -32.30 -15.02 -6.27
N HIS A 519 -32.67 -13.77 -5.99
CA HIS A 519 -32.63 -12.70 -7.00
C HIS A 519 -31.22 -12.08 -7.17
N GLU A 520 -30.40 -12.01 -6.12
CA GLU A 520 -29.05 -11.41 -6.19
C GLU A 520 -28.00 -12.36 -6.78
N SER A 521 -28.09 -13.67 -6.53
CA SER A 521 -27.05 -14.62 -6.98
C SER A 521 -27.11 -14.96 -8.48
N GLU A 522 -28.30 -14.94 -9.07
CA GLU A 522 -28.50 -15.26 -10.49
C GLU A 522 -28.08 -14.09 -11.39
N VAL A 523 -28.24 -12.86 -10.89
CA VAL A 523 -27.91 -11.64 -11.64
C VAL A 523 -26.40 -11.44 -11.74
N ASP A 524 -25.57 -11.80 -10.76
CA ASP A 524 -24.12 -11.57 -10.88
C ASP A 524 -23.37 -12.62 -11.72
N ILE A 525 -23.84 -13.86 -11.77
CA ILE A 525 -23.17 -14.95 -12.51
C ILE A 525 -23.12 -14.65 -14.01
N GLU A 526 -24.22 -14.17 -14.57
CA GLU A 526 -24.31 -13.87 -16.00
C GLU A 526 -23.38 -12.71 -16.40
N LYS A 527 -23.31 -11.64 -15.60
CA LYS A 527 -22.41 -10.51 -15.88
C LYS A 527 -20.96 -10.95 -15.88
N ILE A 528 -20.57 -11.77 -14.90
CA ILE A 528 -19.22 -12.34 -14.83
C ILE A 528 -18.90 -13.15 -16.10
N GLY A 529 -19.85 -13.94 -16.60
CA GLY A 529 -19.72 -14.68 -17.87
C GLY A 529 -19.50 -13.76 -19.07
N LEU A 530 -20.31 -12.70 -19.20
CA LEU A 530 -20.21 -11.71 -20.29
C LEU A 530 -18.87 -10.98 -20.27
N VAL A 531 -18.43 -10.51 -19.10
CA VAL A 531 -17.11 -9.85 -18.93
C VAL A 531 -15.98 -10.75 -19.39
N LYS A 532 -16.02 -12.03 -19.03
CA LYS A 532 -14.98 -12.99 -19.38
C LYS A 532 -14.96 -13.29 -20.88
N ARG A 533 -16.12 -13.40 -21.55
CA ARG A 533 -16.20 -13.53 -23.02
C ARG A 533 -15.57 -12.35 -23.74
N VAL A 534 -15.84 -11.12 -23.27
CA VAL A 534 -15.20 -9.92 -23.84
C VAL A 534 -13.69 -9.91 -23.58
N LYS A 535 -13.22 -10.30 -22.39
CA LYS A 535 -11.78 -10.42 -22.11
C LYS A 535 -11.10 -11.50 -22.94
N ARG A 536 -11.79 -12.62 -23.20
CA ARG A 536 -11.30 -13.68 -24.08
C ARG A 536 -11.12 -13.17 -25.52
N LEU A 537 -12.13 -12.47 -26.06
CA LEU A 537 -11.99 -11.79 -27.37
C LEU A 537 -10.84 -10.78 -27.41
N GLN A 538 -10.55 -10.10 -26.30
CA GLN A 538 -9.40 -9.19 -26.22
C GLN A 538 -8.04 -9.91 -26.23
N ILE A 539 -7.98 -11.18 -25.81
CA ILE A 539 -6.76 -11.99 -25.72
C ILE A 539 -6.56 -12.85 -26.98
N GLU A 540 -7.60 -13.55 -27.43
CA GLU A 540 -7.58 -14.47 -28.58
C GLU A 540 -7.54 -13.76 -29.93
N ALA A 541 -7.92 -12.47 -29.98
CA ALA A 541 -7.79 -11.68 -31.19
C ALA A 541 -6.31 -11.52 -31.57
N GLN A 542 -5.82 -12.46 -32.39
CA GLN A 542 -4.52 -12.38 -33.05
C GLN A 542 -4.39 -11.15 -33.96
N THR A 543 -5.51 -10.51 -34.32
CA THR A 543 -5.57 -9.32 -35.17
C THR A 543 -5.87 -8.05 -34.37
N SER A 544 -5.30 -6.91 -34.77
CA SER A 544 -5.54 -5.62 -34.11
C SER A 544 -7.00 -5.13 -34.20
N GLN A 545 -7.84 -5.84 -34.98
CA GLN A 545 -9.17 -5.42 -35.36
C GLN A 545 -10.19 -5.57 -34.22
N ASP A 546 -10.20 -6.67 -33.46
CA ASP A 546 -11.21 -6.85 -32.39
C ASP A 546 -10.91 -6.00 -31.15
N LYS A 547 -9.63 -5.78 -30.84
CA LYS A 547 -9.23 -4.77 -29.86
C LYS A 547 -9.67 -3.36 -30.29
N SER A 548 -9.53 -3.05 -31.58
CA SER A 548 -10.01 -1.77 -32.15
C SER A 548 -11.53 -1.67 -32.11
N ARG A 549 -12.27 -2.76 -32.37
CA ARG A 549 -13.74 -2.83 -32.25
C ARG A 549 -14.21 -2.59 -30.81
N TRP A 550 -13.57 -3.21 -29.82
CA TRP A 550 -13.88 -2.94 -28.40
C TRP A 550 -13.60 -1.49 -28.00
N LEU A 551 -12.46 -0.94 -28.41
CA LEU A 551 -12.13 0.47 -28.14
C LEU A 551 -13.11 1.43 -28.83
N ALA A 552 -13.53 1.12 -30.06
CA ALA A 552 -14.54 1.89 -30.79
C ALA A 552 -15.92 1.80 -30.14
N PHE A 553 -16.31 0.61 -29.65
CA PHE A 553 -17.53 0.41 -28.86
C PHE A 553 -17.51 1.25 -27.58
N CYS A 554 -16.43 1.19 -26.79
CA CYS A 554 -16.28 1.98 -25.57
C CYS A 554 -16.41 3.49 -25.84
N ARG A 555 -15.79 3.98 -26.93
CA ARG A 555 -15.84 5.40 -27.33
C ARG A 555 -17.24 5.83 -27.77
N ARG A 556 -17.96 5.01 -28.56
CA ARG A 556 -19.34 5.29 -28.99
C ARG A 556 -20.31 5.39 -27.81
N HIS A 557 -20.09 4.57 -26.78
CA HIS A 557 -20.91 4.57 -25.56
C HIS A 557 -20.39 5.52 -24.46
N GLY A 558 -19.47 6.43 -24.79
CA GLY A 558 -19.02 7.50 -23.88
C GLY A 558 -18.17 7.02 -22.69
N SER A 559 -17.73 5.75 -22.67
CA SER A 559 -16.88 5.24 -21.60
C SER A 559 -15.42 5.60 -21.84
N LYS A 560 -14.81 6.25 -20.83
CA LYS A 560 -13.35 6.47 -20.77
C LYS A 560 -12.60 5.28 -20.15
N VAL A 561 -13.33 4.28 -19.67
CA VAL A 561 -12.79 3.09 -19.01
C VAL A 561 -13.01 1.88 -19.92
N PHE A 562 -11.91 1.23 -20.30
CA PHE A 562 -11.92 0.14 -21.30
C PHE A 562 -12.00 -1.26 -20.68
N ASP A 563 -12.14 -1.39 -19.35
CA ASP A 563 -12.32 -2.70 -18.70
C ASP A 563 -13.80 -3.13 -18.79
N PRO A 564 -14.10 -4.30 -19.40
CA PRO A 564 -15.46 -4.83 -19.54
C PRO A 564 -16.24 -4.95 -18.23
N VAL A 565 -15.58 -5.08 -17.06
CA VAL A 565 -16.24 -5.15 -15.74
C VAL A 565 -17.15 -3.94 -15.48
N ASN A 566 -16.80 -2.78 -16.03
CA ASN A 566 -17.51 -1.52 -15.81
C ASN A 566 -18.73 -1.32 -16.71
N PHE A 567 -19.00 -2.25 -17.63
CA PHE A 567 -20.15 -2.17 -18.52
C PHE A 567 -21.36 -2.92 -17.92
N SER A 568 -22.57 -2.48 -18.26
CA SER A 568 -23.78 -3.23 -17.92
C SER A 568 -23.84 -4.53 -18.72
N LYS A 569 -24.68 -5.47 -18.28
CA LYS A 569 -24.88 -6.73 -19.03
C LYS A 569 -25.39 -6.44 -20.44
N GLU A 570 -26.28 -5.48 -20.58
CA GLU A 570 -26.91 -5.07 -21.83
C GLU A 570 -25.85 -4.54 -22.80
N SER A 571 -24.93 -3.69 -22.32
CA SER A 571 -23.82 -3.19 -23.13
C SER A 571 -22.86 -4.32 -23.54
N LEU A 572 -22.56 -5.26 -22.65
CA LEU A 572 -21.69 -6.39 -22.97
C LEU A 572 -22.34 -7.33 -23.99
N ARG A 573 -23.64 -7.62 -23.86
CA ARG A 573 -24.42 -8.40 -24.85
C ARG A 573 -24.47 -7.69 -26.20
N LEU A 574 -24.68 -6.37 -26.20
CA LEU A 574 -24.70 -5.56 -27.42
C LEU A 574 -23.35 -5.61 -28.14
N PHE A 575 -22.24 -5.46 -27.40
CA PHE A 575 -20.90 -5.56 -27.98
C PHE A 575 -20.64 -6.95 -28.59
N LEU A 576 -20.94 -8.03 -27.85
CA LEU A 576 -20.75 -9.39 -28.36
C LEU A 576 -21.58 -9.64 -29.62
N LYS A 577 -22.81 -9.11 -29.68
CA LYS A 577 -23.66 -9.14 -30.88
C LYS A 577 -23.05 -8.36 -32.04
N GLU A 578 -22.55 -7.14 -31.83
CA GLU A 578 -21.87 -6.34 -32.87
C GLU A 578 -20.55 -6.97 -33.34
N ALA A 579 -19.86 -7.69 -32.46
CA ALA A 579 -18.64 -8.43 -32.79
C ALA A 579 -18.90 -9.71 -33.60
N GLY A 580 -20.18 -10.04 -33.90
CA GLY A 580 -20.56 -11.27 -34.58
C GLY A 580 -20.43 -12.52 -33.71
N VAL A 581 -20.22 -12.35 -32.40
CA VAL A 581 -20.18 -13.44 -31.44
C VAL A 581 -21.62 -13.75 -31.06
N THR A 582 -22.21 -14.72 -31.76
CA THR A 582 -23.57 -15.15 -31.49
C THR A 582 -23.68 -15.58 -30.02
N PRO A 583 -24.62 -14.98 -29.26
CA PRO A 583 -24.91 -15.47 -27.93
C PRO A 583 -25.59 -16.82 -28.12
N SER A 584 -24.89 -17.91 -27.82
CA SER A 584 -25.56 -19.15 -27.52
C SER A 584 -26.58 -18.90 -26.41
N HIS A 585 -27.75 -19.51 -26.53
CA HIS A 585 -28.90 -19.21 -25.66
C HIS A 585 -28.46 -19.43 -24.20
N PRO A 586 -28.58 -18.43 -23.30
CA PRO A 586 -28.09 -18.55 -21.93
C PRO A 586 -28.66 -19.78 -21.20
N GLU A 587 -29.90 -20.14 -21.51
CA GLU A 587 -30.57 -21.34 -21.00
C GLU A 587 -29.91 -22.64 -21.49
N GLU A 588 -29.44 -22.69 -22.73
CA GLU A 588 -28.76 -23.84 -23.30
C GLU A 588 -27.38 -24.03 -22.67
N VAL A 589 -26.61 -22.95 -22.52
CA VAL A 589 -25.33 -22.97 -21.81
C VAL A 589 -25.55 -23.42 -20.36
N ALA A 590 -26.55 -22.86 -19.66
CA ALA A 590 -26.87 -23.26 -18.29
C ALA A 590 -27.25 -24.75 -18.18
N ALA A 591 -28.01 -25.27 -19.15
CA ALA A 591 -28.36 -26.69 -19.21
C ALA A 591 -27.13 -27.59 -19.43
N LEU A 592 -26.23 -27.22 -20.34
CA LEU A 592 -25.00 -27.95 -20.61
C LEU A 592 -24.02 -27.89 -19.42
N VAL A 593 -23.86 -26.73 -18.79
CA VAL A 593 -23.07 -26.56 -17.56
C VAL A 593 -23.59 -27.47 -16.45
N LYS A 594 -24.92 -27.56 -16.30
CA LYS A 594 -25.55 -28.46 -15.32
C LYS A 594 -25.23 -29.93 -15.63
N LYS A 595 -25.25 -30.33 -16.92
CA LYS A 595 -24.85 -31.69 -17.37
C LYS A 595 -23.38 -31.98 -17.08
N VAL A 596 -22.46 -31.08 -17.40
CA VAL A 596 -21.02 -31.25 -17.11
C VAL A 596 -20.76 -31.29 -15.60
N LYS A 597 -21.38 -30.41 -14.80
CA LYS A 597 -21.26 -30.45 -13.33
C LYS A 597 -21.84 -31.74 -12.75
N ALA A 598 -22.91 -32.28 -13.33
CA ALA A 598 -23.41 -33.60 -12.95
C ALA A 598 -22.43 -34.72 -13.33
N TYR A 599 -21.78 -34.64 -14.49
CA TYR A 599 -20.73 -35.56 -14.91
C TYR A 599 -19.53 -35.53 -13.95
N GLN A 600 -19.05 -34.35 -13.57
CA GLN A 600 -17.95 -34.17 -12.60
C GLN A 600 -18.27 -34.79 -11.23
N ARG A 601 -19.52 -34.72 -10.78
CA ARG A 601 -19.95 -35.27 -9.48
C ARG A 601 -20.05 -36.80 -9.45
N ARG A 602 -19.97 -37.50 -10.58
CA ARG A 602 -20.07 -38.96 -10.63
C ARG A 602 -18.82 -39.67 -10.10
N GLY A 603 -17.68 -39.00 -10.02
CA GLY A 603 -16.45 -39.57 -9.47
C GLY A 603 -15.20 -38.76 -9.80
N ALA A 604 -14.09 -39.07 -9.11
CA ALA A 604 -12.82 -38.39 -9.29
C ALA A 604 -12.26 -38.55 -10.72
N GLU A 605 -12.46 -39.71 -11.34
CA GLU A 605 -12.05 -39.98 -12.72
C GLU A 605 -12.75 -39.06 -13.73
N ASN A 606 -14.04 -38.80 -13.54
CA ASN A 606 -14.81 -37.90 -14.41
C ASN A 606 -14.33 -36.45 -14.29
N TYR A 607 -13.98 -36.03 -13.08
CA TYR A 607 -13.37 -34.72 -12.88
C TYR A 607 -11.98 -34.62 -13.53
N ALA A 608 -11.17 -35.69 -13.47
CA ALA A 608 -9.88 -35.76 -14.16
C ALA A 608 -10.06 -35.65 -15.68
N LYS A 609 -10.97 -36.42 -16.29
CA LYS A 609 -11.27 -36.34 -17.73
C LYS A 609 -11.69 -34.94 -18.18
N TRP A 610 -12.53 -34.27 -17.39
CA TRP A 610 -12.90 -32.88 -17.67
C TRP A 610 -11.70 -31.93 -17.59
N LYS A 611 -10.85 -32.08 -16.56
CA LYS A 611 -9.64 -31.28 -16.40
C LYS A 611 -8.67 -31.50 -17.58
N ASP A 612 -8.49 -32.74 -18.02
CA ASP A 612 -7.63 -33.07 -19.16
C ASP A 612 -8.18 -32.48 -20.46
N TYR A 613 -9.51 -32.52 -20.65
CA TYR A 613 -10.18 -31.84 -21.75
C TYR A 613 -9.90 -30.32 -21.73
N CYS A 614 -10.11 -29.66 -20.59
CA CYS A 614 -9.81 -28.22 -20.43
C CYS A 614 -8.35 -27.89 -20.82
N GLN A 615 -7.40 -28.72 -20.37
CA GLN A 615 -5.98 -28.57 -20.68
C GLN A 615 -5.69 -28.78 -22.17
N SER A 616 -6.30 -29.78 -22.79
CA SER A 616 -6.11 -30.07 -24.22
C SER A 616 -6.63 -28.95 -25.12
N CYS A 617 -7.69 -28.24 -24.69
CA CYS A 617 -8.22 -27.06 -25.37
C CYS A 617 -7.47 -25.76 -25.03
N GLY A 618 -6.42 -25.81 -24.20
CA GLY A 618 -5.67 -24.63 -23.77
C GLY A 618 -6.47 -23.69 -22.86
N LEU A 619 -7.54 -24.16 -22.23
CA LEU A 619 -8.44 -23.34 -21.44
C LEU A 619 -7.90 -23.12 -20.03
N ALA A 620 -7.76 -21.84 -19.65
CA ALA A 620 -7.30 -21.44 -18.32
C ALA A 620 -8.43 -21.59 -17.28
N GLY A 621 -8.70 -22.82 -16.85
CA GLY A 621 -9.60 -23.13 -15.72
C GLY A 621 -10.52 -24.33 -15.97
N ASN A 622 -10.97 -24.96 -14.88
CA ASN A 622 -11.80 -26.18 -14.92
C ASN A 622 -13.28 -25.93 -14.62
N ASP A 623 -13.77 -24.70 -14.67
CA ASP A 623 -15.18 -24.42 -14.38
C ASP A 623 -16.03 -24.49 -15.66
N PRO A 624 -17.01 -25.40 -15.79
CA PRO A 624 -17.84 -25.52 -16.99
C PRO A 624 -18.61 -24.25 -17.36
N SER A 625 -18.94 -23.38 -16.39
CA SER A 625 -19.57 -22.08 -16.68
C SER A 625 -18.68 -21.11 -17.48
N MET A 626 -17.42 -21.46 -17.69
CA MET A 626 -16.44 -20.67 -18.43
C MET A 626 -16.36 -21.04 -19.90
N MET A 627 -16.93 -22.17 -20.30
CA MET A 627 -16.89 -22.69 -21.65
C MET A 627 -18.10 -22.25 -22.46
N ASP A 628 -17.92 -22.15 -23.77
CA ASP A 628 -19.04 -21.91 -24.67
C ASP A 628 -19.84 -23.20 -24.94
N THR A 629 -20.95 -23.04 -25.65
CA THR A 629 -21.87 -24.15 -25.93
C THR A 629 -21.21 -25.24 -26.76
N ALA A 630 -20.37 -24.87 -27.73
CA ALA A 630 -19.73 -25.81 -28.63
C ALA A 630 -18.68 -26.66 -27.91
N GLU A 631 -17.86 -26.03 -27.05
CA GLU A 631 -16.91 -26.71 -26.16
C GLU A 631 -17.64 -27.68 -25.20
N LEU A 632 -18.74 -27.23 -24.59
CA LEU A 632 -19.53 -28.06 -23.68
C LEU A 632 -20.24 -29.23 -24.40
N GLN A 633 -20.76 -29.00 -25.60
CA GLN A 633 -21.36 -30.02 -26.46
C GLN A 633 -20.33 -31.05 -26.91
N HIS A 634 -19.18 -30.59 -27.39
CA HIS A 634 -18.07 -31.44 -27.80
C HIS A 634 -17.59 -32.35 -26.65
N PHE A 635 -17.40 -31.80 -25.44
CA PHE A 635 -17.04 -32.61 -24.28
C PHE A 635 -18.11 -33.66 -23.93
N LEU A 636 -19.38 -33.31 -24.04
CA LEU A 636 -20.50 -34.21 -23.76
C LEU A 636 -20.79 -35.20 -24.90
N GLY A 637 -20.10 -35.11 -26.04
CA GLY A 637 -20.36 -35.91 -27.23
C GLY A 637 -21.75 -35.66 -27.82
N ILE A 638 -22.26 -34.44 -27.69
CA ILE A 638 -23.52 -34.00 -28.29
C ILE A 638 -23.15 -33.30 -29.60
N GLU A 639 -23.33 -33.98 -30.74
CA GLU A 639 -23.18 -33.38 -32.08
C GLU A 639 -24.40 -32.56 -32.48
#